data_AF-A0A8T3P7I1-F1
#
_entry.id   AF-A0A8T3P7I1-F1
#
_cell.length_a   1.000
_cell.length_b   1.000
_cell.length_c   1.000
_cell.angle_alpha   90.00
_cell.angle_beta   90.00
_cell.angle_gamma   90.00
#
_symmetry.space_group_name_H-M   'P 1'
#
loop_
_entity.id
_entity.type
_entity.pdbx_description
1 polymer ?
#
loop_
_entity_poly.entity_id
_entity_poly.type
_entity_poly.pdbx_seq_one_letter_code
_entity_poly.pdbx_strand_id
1 'polypeptide(L)'
;YRLDQYRHRYPHCWRCGTPLVFRLVDEWYISMGPLYDQPREQLTREQVDASLRYQIMEVVDRIRWIPGFGHERELDWLRTMQDWMISKKRYWGLALPIYPCEACGTVAVMGGREELRARAVEGWEGLEGHTAHRPHIDEVKIACRVCGAPVSRIADVGNPWLDAGIVPFSTLHYREDPAYWQKWFPADFITESFPGQFRNWFYSLLAMSTVLRREPPFRTILGYATLFGEDGRPMHKSSGNLVEFDEAAERMGVDVMRWMYAKQRPEDNILFGYHTADEARRELLVLWNVFAFFVTYARSAGWDPSDAFAPAISERPVLDRWILSRTAGLAAEVRASLEAFEPRLAAAALARHIDELSTWYLRRSRRRFSRAAEPAEHASAFATLHDALLQLARVLAPVLPFLSEHLHQVLAVGIVDAARDSVHLTRWPDQELAPYRDATLEEGMATLLRAVELGRTLRGQAGIRVRQPLARLWLALPGGALAGSLNGARADELVGLLGDELNVREVELIGDESGLVKRRVKPLLPVIGPRLGHQIPAVMAAARADEVEYLPDGGVRLAGVTLSADEVEILATPLPGTAVAHHQGVVVVIDTTITDELLIEGHARELQRALQDLRRDAGLAIADRIEAWVEADEAILARLDPYLASIAQETNAALVHQGPAPAGAARGRLELEGRPVIVGLRRCDPLD
;
A
#
# COMPACT_ATOMS: atom_id res chain seq x y z
N TYR A 1 -53.78 -9.67 38.63
CA TYR A 1 -52.58 -9.16 37.95
C TYR A 1 -51.35 -9.75 38.62
N ARG A 2 -50.38 -10.25 37.85
CA ARG A 2 -49.11 -10.77 38.34
C ARG A 2 -48.02 -9.75 37.96
N LEU A 3 -47.30 -9.25 38.94
CA LEU A 3 -46.18 -8.34 38.76
C LEU A 3 -44.91 -9.17 38.58
N ASP A 4 -44.25 -9.03 37.44
CA ASP A 4 -42.97 -9.67 37.14
C ASP A 4 -41.92 -8.62 36.76
N GLN A 5 -40.67 -8.82 37.18
CA GLN A 5 -39.54 -8.01 36.73
C GLN A 5 -39.06 -8.54 35.37
N TYR A 6 -38.90 -7.63 34.38
CA TYR A 6 -38.52 -8.01 33.02
C TYR A 6 -37.37 -7.15 32.48
N ARG A 7 -36.33 -7.79 31.96
CA ARG A 7 -35.21 -7.12 31.27
C ARG A 7 -35.48 -7.09 29.77
N HIS A 8 -35.52 -5.90 29.18
CA HIS A 8 -35.76 -5.70 27.75
C HIS A 8 -34.95 -4.54 27.19
N ARG A 9 -34.90 -4.41 25.86
CA ARG A 9 -34.32 -3.25 25.18
C ARG A 9 -35.28 -2.06 25.30
N TYR A 10 -34.79 -0.93 25.78
CA TYR A 10 -35.58 0.30 25.95
C TYR A 10 -34.86 1.49 25.30
N PRO A 11 -35.58 2.40 24.62
CA PRO A 11 -34.96 3.54 23.96
C PRO A 11 -34.43 4.57 24.96
N HIS A 12 -33.22 5.08 24.70
CA HIS A 12 -32.57 6.12 25.49
C HIS A 12 -32.06 7.24 24.57
N CYS A 13 -31.99 8.47 25.08
CA CYS A 13 -31.40 9.57 24.33
C CYS A 13 -29.92 9.29 24.05
N TRP A 14 -29.53 9.27 22.77
CA TRP A 14 -28.15 9.00 22.35
C TRP A 14 -27.10 9.99 22.90
N ARG A 15 -27.54 11.20 23.29
CA ARG A 15 -26.65 12.26 23.81
C ARG A 15 -26.58 12.30 25.34
N CYS A 16 -27.69 12.09 26.04
CA CYS A 16 -27.74 12.25 27.51
C CYS A 16 -28.13 10.98 28.28
N GLY A 17 -28.42 9.88 27.59
CA GLY A 17 -28.71 8.58 28.21
C GLY A 17 -30.05 8.49 28.94
N THR A 18 -30.88 9.53 28.95
CA THR A 18 -32.20 9.51 29.61
C THR A 18 -33.16 8.53 28.92
N PRO A 19 -33.91 7.69 29.66
CA PRO A 19 -34.95 6.84 29.09
C PRO A 19 -35.98 7.67 28.33
N LEU A 20 -36.32 7.24 27.12
CA LEU A 20 -37.27 7.95 26.26
C LEU A 20 -38.68 7.40 26.45
N VAL A 21 -39.65 8.31 26.48
CA VAL A 21 -41.08 7.98 26.40
C VAL A 21 -41.65 8.48 25.08
N PHE A 22 -42.58 7.73 24.51
CA PHE A 22 -43.30 8.16 23.32
C PHE A 22 -44.41 9.13 23.72
N ARG A 23 -44.47 10.29 23.06
CA ARG A 23 -45.50 11.31 23.26
C ARG A 23 -45.93 11.85 21.90
N LEU A 24 -47.23 12.04 21.72
CA LEU A 24 -47.77 12.75 20.56
C LEU A 24 -47.42 14.24 20.68
N VAL A 25 -46.81 14.77 19.63
CA VAL A 25 -46.38 16.16 19.51
C VAL A 25 -46.60 16.65 18.09
N ASP A 26 -46.91 17.93 17.93
CA ASP A 26 -46.95 18.58 16.62
C ASP A 26 -45.52 18.88 16.16
N GLU A 27 -45.19 18.43 14.96
CA GLU A 27 -43.87 18.58 14.31
C GLU A 27 -44.06 18.80 12.81
N TRP A 28 -43.06 19.40 12.16
CA TRP A 28 -43.02 19.65 10.72
C TRP A 28 -42.19 18.59 10.01
N TYR A 29 -42.69 18.13 8.87
CA TYR A 29 -42.10 17.06 8.08
C TYR A 29 -41.95 17.48 6.61
N ILE A 30 -40.89 17.01 5.97
CA ILE A 30 -40.81 16.92 4.51
C ILE A 30 -41.40 15.56 4.12
N SER A 31 -42.44 15.57 3.30
CA SER A 31 -43.03 14.33 2.80
C SER A 31 -42.12 13.67 1.78
N MET A 32 -41.90 12.37 1.95
CA MET A 32 -41.15 11.55 0.98
C MET A 32 -42.04 11.03 -0.15
N GLY A 33 -43.32 11.37 -0.13
CA GLY A 33 -44.33 10.94 -1.09
C GLY A 33 -44.76 9.48 -0.92
N PRO A 34 -45.68 9.02 -1.78
CA PRO A 34 -46.22 7.67 -1.73
C PRO A 34 -45.14 6.61 -1.94
N LEU A 35 -45.32 5.48 -1.26
CA LEU A 35 -44.61 4.23 -1.52
C LEU A 35 -45.53 3.33 -2.33
N TYR A 36 -45.03 2.76 -3.42
CA TYR A 36 -45.80 1.88 -4.29
C TYR A 36 -45.39 0.42 -4.06
N ASP A 37 -46.39 -0.46 -3.98
CA ASP A 37 -46.22 -1.90 -3.77
C ASP A 37 -45.96 -2.64 -5.10
N GLN A 38 -44.94 -2.20 -5.83
CA GLN A 38 -44.46 -2.82 -7.06
C GLN A 38 -42.97 -2.52 -7.30
N PRO A 39 -42.25 -3.32 -8.11
CA PRO A 39 -40.86 -3.05 -8.46
C PRO A 39 -40.68 -1.64 -9.03
N ARG A 40 -39.57 -0.98 -8.68
CA ARG A 40 -39.27 0.40 -9.07
C ARG A 40 -39.26 0.55 -10.59
N GLU A 41 -38.78 -0.47 -11.29
CA GLU A 41 -38.65 -0.53 -12.75
C GLU A 41 -40.01 -0.53 -13.46
N GLN A 42 -41.10 -0.81 -12.73
CA GLN A 42 -42.47 -0.83 -13.25
C GLN A 42 -43.25 0.46 -12.94
N LEU A 43 -42.66 1.41 -12.19
CA LEU A 43 -43.30 2.67 -11.86
C LEU A 43 -43.44 3.56 -13.10
N THR A 44 -44.60 4.18 -13.25
CA THR A 44 -44.80 5.20 -14.29
C THR A 44 -44.02 6.46 -13.95
N ARG A 45 -43.78 7.31 -14.96
CA ARG A 45 -43.12 8.60 -14.74
C ARG A 45 -43.87 9.48 -13.73
N GLU A 46 -45.20 9.47 -13.81
CA GLU A 46 -46.06 10.19 -12.88
C GLU A 46 -45.91 9.69 -11.44
N GLN A 47 -45.83 8.38 -11.23
CA GLN A 47 -45.60 7.79 -9.90
C GLN A 47 -44.22 8.17 -9.34
N VAL A 48 -43.19 8.14 -10.18
CA VAL A 48 -41.84 8.58 -9.78
C VAL A 48 -41.85 10.07 -9.42
N ASP A 49 -42.47 10.91 -10.24
CA ASP A 49 -42.54 12.36 -10.03
C ASP A 49 -43.40 12.74 -8.81
N ALA A 50 -44.38 11.91 -8.43
CA ALA A 50 -45.19 12.12 -7.24
C ALA A 50 -44.46 11.83 -5.91
N SER A 51 -43.27 11.22 -5.94
CA SER A 51 -42.59 10.72 -4.75
C SER A 51 -41.12 11.07 -4.72
N LEU A 52 -40.76 11.99 -3.80
CA LEU A 52 -39.38 12.47 -3.61
C LEU A 52 -38.40 11.32 -3.39
N ARG A 53 -38.85 10.25 -2.73
CA ARG A 53 -38.08 9.02 -2.55
C ARG A 53 -37.55 8.46 -3.87
N TYR A 54 -38.43 8.23 -4.84
CA TYR A 54 -38.03 7.67 -6.13
C TYR A 54 -37.24 8.67 -6.97
N GLN A 55 -37.50 9.97 -6.84
CA GLN A 55 -36.66 11.01 -7.45
C GLN A 55 -35.23 11.00 -6.89
N ILE A 56 -35.07 10.79 -5.57
CA ILE A 56 -33.73 10.66 -4.96
C ILE A 56 -33.05 9.39 -5.47
N MET A 57 -33.79 8.27 -5.59
CA MET A 57 -33.22 7.04 -6.14
C MET A 57 -32.68 7.21 -7.58
N GLU A 58 -33.33 8.03 -8.43
CA GLU A 58 -32.80 8.36 -9.77
C GLU A 58 -31.46 9.11 -9.70
N VAL A 59 -31.31 9.97 -8.70
CA VAL A 59 -30.06 10.69 -8.44
C VAL A 59 -28.98 9.75 -7.92
N VAL A 60 -29.33 8.85 -6.99
CA VAL A 60 -28.42 7.84 -6.40
C VAL A 60 -27.82 6.91 -7.45
N ASP A 61 -28.60 6.50 -8.46
CA ASP A 61 -28.13 5.60 -9.53
C ASP A 61 -27.08 6.22 -10.45
N ARG A 62 -26.95 7.56 -10.45
CA ARG A 62 -25.99 8.29 -11.28
C ARG A 62 -24.64 8.51 -10.58
N ILE A 63 -24.47 7.99 -9.36
CA ILE A 63 -23.30 8.20 -8.52
C ILE A 63 -22.46 6.92 -8.51
N ARG A 64 -21.13 7.07 -8.53
CA ARG A 64 -20.21 5.96 -8.30
C ARG A 64 -20.05 5.73 -6.78
N TRP A 65 -20.47 4.57 -6.31
CA TRP A 65 -20.38 4.18 -4.89
C TRP A 65 -19.21 3.22 -4.66
N ILE A 66 -18.33 3.56 -3.72
CA ILE A 66 -17.18 2.76 -3.33
C ILE A 66 -17.25 2.51 -1.82
N PRO A 67 -17.37 1.23 -1.39
CA PRO A 67 -17.59 0.04 -2.19
C PRO A 67 -19.05 -0.01 -2.69
N GLY A 68 -19.31 -0.89 -3.66
CA GLY A 68 -20.59 -0.96 -4.38
C GLY A 68 -21.82 -1.20 -3.49
N PHE A 69 -21.68 -1.92 -2.36
CA PHE A 69 -22.82 -2.16 -1.45
C PHE A 69 -23.41 -0.87 -0.86
N GLY A 70 -22.66 0.24 -0.88
CA GLY A 70 -23.16 1.53 -0.42
C GLY A 70 -24.40 1.99 -1.21
N HIS A 71 -24.40 1.77 -2.53
CA HIS A 71 -25.55 2.05 -3.38
C HIS A 71 -26.79 1.28 -2.92
N GLU A 72 -26.65 -0.03 -2.72
CA GLU A 72 -27.74 -0.90 -2.27
C GLU A 72 -28.28 -0.47 -0.89
N ARG A 73 -27.38 -0.07 0.01
CA ARG A 73 -27.73 0.40 1.35
C ARG A 73 -28.50 1.72 1.33
N GLU A 74 -28.13 2.66 0.48
CA GLU A 74 -28.86 3.92 0.30
C GLU A 74 -30.25 3.64 -0.29
N LEU A 75 -30.36 2.77 -1.29
CA LEU A 75 -31.66 2.38 -1.85
C LEU A 75 -32.56 1.67 -0.83
N ASP A 76 -32.02 0.78 0.01
CA ASP A 76 -32.75 0.11 1.08
C ASP A 76 -33.27 1.11 2.13
N TRP A 77 -32.41 2.05 2.54
CA TRP A 77 -32.83 3.14 3.42
C TRP A 77 -33.95 3.97 2.81
N LEU A 78 -33.77 4.37 1.55
CA LEU A 78 -34.78 5.11 0.81
C LEU A 78 -36.05 4.29 0.60
N ARG A 79 -36.11 2.96 0.69
CA ARG A 79 -37.38 2.21 0.62
C ARG A 79 -38.10 2.14 1.97
N THR A 80 -37.36 2.18 3.06
CA THR A 80 -37.88 1.88 4.41
C THR A 80 -38.06 3.11 5.29
N MET A 81 -37.44 4.24 4.94
CA MET A 81 -37.55 5.48 5.70
C MET A 81 -38.99 6.04 5.71
N GLN A 82 -39.30 6.86 6.70
CA GLN A 82 -40.56 7.61 6.81
C GLN A 82 -40.34 9.08 6.44
N ASP A 83 -41.40 9.88 6.46
CA ASP A 83 -41.30 11.33 6.25
C ASP A 83 -40.25 11.98 7.15
N TRP A 84 -39.50 12.93 6.60
CA TRP A 84 -38.36 13.51 7.29
C TRP A 84 -38.82 14.60 8.25
N MET A 85 -38.74 14.33 9.55
CA MET A 85 -39.02 15.32 10.58
C MET A 85 -37.92 16.40 10.63
N ILE A 86 -38.31 17.64 10.34
CA ILE A 86 -37.37 18.77 10.20
C ILE A 86 -37.43 19.77 11.34
N SER A 87 -38.49 19.81 12.14
CA SER A 87 -38.57 20.73 13.29
C SER A 87 -37.82 20.21 14.50
N LYS A 88 -37.24 21.15 15.25
CA LYS A 88 -36.64 20.95 16.56
C LYS A 88 -37.06 22.08 17.48
N LYS A 89 -37.61 21.71 18.64
CA LYS A 89 -37.92 22.62 19.75
C LYS A 89 -36.62 23.01 20.48
N ARG A 90 -35.81 23.85 19.84
CA ARG A 90 -34.48 24.33 20.29
C ARG A 90 -34.30 25.81 19.91
N TYR A 91 -33.25 26.43 20.45
CA TYR A 91 -32.94 27.85 20.22
C TYR A 91 -31.95 28.07 19.06
N TRP A 92 -30.98 27.17 18.90
CA TRP A 92 -29.91 27.30 17.89
C TRP A 92 -30.13 26.38 16.69
N GLY A 93 -30.16 26.96 15.50
CA GLY A 93 -30.39 26.31 14.21
C GLY A 93 -31.02 27.29 13.20
N LEU A 94 -31.20 26.87 11.95
CA LEU A 94 -31.93 27.66 10.95
C LEU A 94 -33.38 27.87 11.42
N ALA A 95 -33.85 29.12 11.47
CA ALA A 95 -35.24 29.39 11.79
C ALA A 95 -36.14 28.91 10.65
N LEU A 96 -37.10 28.03 10.94
CA LEU A 96 -38.02 27.53 9.92
C LEU A 96 -38.96 28.67 9.49
N PRO A 97 -39.04 28.98 8.18
CA PRO A 97 -39.74 30.17 7.68
C PRO A 97 -41.25 29.94 7.51
N ILE A 98 -41.89 29.32 8.50
CA ILE A 98 -43.27 28.84 8.43
C ILE A 98 -44.17 29.67 9.34
N TYR A 99 -45.23 30.25 8.78
CA TYR A 99 -46.15 31.20 9.40
C TYR A 99 -47.60 30.69 9.32
N PRO A 100 -48.06 29.89 10.30
CA PRO A 100 -49.43 29.38 10.34
C PRO A 100 -50.39 30.44 10.92
N CYS A 101 -51.40 30.84 10.14
CA CYS A 101 -52.42 31.78 10.61
C CYS A 101 -53.47 31.06 11.48
N GLU A 102 -53.50 31.34 12.78
CA GLU A 102 -54.48 30.76 13.70
C GLU A 102 -55.93 31.22 13.40
N ALA A 103 -56.11 32.40 12.80
CA ALA A 103 -57.43 32.96 12.53
C ALA A 103 -58.19 32.25 11.39
N CYS A 104 -57.48 31.74 10.38
CA CYS A 104 -58.11 31.14 9.19
C CYS A 104 -57.47 29.83 8.72
N GLY A 105 -56.46 29.33 9.43
CA GLY A 105 -55.77 28.06 9.13
C GLY A 105 -54.80 28.11 7.93
N THR A 106 -54.65 29.25 7.26
CA THR A 106 -53.73 29.38 6.12
C THR A 106 -52.27 29.36 6.58
N VAL A 107 -51.45 28.50 5.98
CA VAL A 107 -50.00 28.45 6.22
C VAL A 107 -49.26 29.19 5.12
N ALA A 108 -48.32 30.06 5.49
CA ALA A 108 -47.40 30.70 4.57
C ALA A 108 -45.96 30.25 4.84
N VAL A 109 -45.18 30.03 3.79
CA VAL A 109 -43.74 29.71 3.87
C VAL A 109 -42.96 30.80 3.14
N MET A 110 -41.99 31.43 3.79
CA MET A 110 -41.22 32.54 3.19
C MET A 110 -40.04 32.00 2.40
N GLY A 111 -39.92 32.38 1.13
CA GLY A 111 -38.87 31.92 0.21
C GLY A 111 -37.53 32.67 0.31
N GLY A 112 -37.49 33.79 1.04
CA GLY A 112 -36.25 34.55 1.21
C GLY A 112 -36.42 35.85 1.99
N ARG A 113 -35.30 36.52 2.23
CA ARG A 113 -35.24 37.77 3.00
C ARG A 113 -36.04 38.91 2.35
N GLU A 114 -36.02 39.01 1.01
CA GLU A 114 -36.75 40.03 0.27
C GLU A 114 -38.27 39.82 0.36
N GLU A 115 -38.75 38.59 0.18
CA GLU A 115 -40.17 38.27 0.37
C GLU A 115 -40.60 38.53 1.82
N LEU A 116 -39.77 38.12 2.79
CA LEU A 116 -40.05 38.36 4.21
C LEU A 116 -40.16 39.87 4.49
N ARG A 117 -39.24 40.69 3.96
CA ARG A 117 -39.28 42.15 4.09
C ARG A 117 -40.57 42.74 3.53
N ALA A 118 -40.94 42.34 2.32
CA ALA A 118 -42.12 42.85 1.64
C ALA A 118 -43.43 42.46 2.34
N ARG A 119 -43.44 41.33 3.06
CA ARG A 119 -44.62 40.81 3.75
C ARG A 119 -44.70 41.17 5.23
N ALA A 120 -43.62 41.67 5.81
CA ALA A 120 -43.56 42.04 7.22
C ALA A 120 -44.50 43.23 7.50
N VAL A 121 -45.34 43.08 8.52
CA VAL A 121 -46.21 44.15 9.05
C VAL A 121 -45.76 44.62 10.43
N GLU A 122 -44.97 43.82 11.13
CA GLU A 122 -44.38 44.15 12.45
C GLU A 122 -42.97 43.55 12.55
N GLY A 123 -42.12 44.14 13.40
CA GLY A 123 -40.84 43.55 13.85
C GLY A 123 -39.67 43.58 12.87
N TRP A 124 -39.83 44.14 11.66
CA TRP A 124 -38.73 44.21 10.68
C TRP A 124 -37.52 44.99 11.19
N GLU A 125 -37.76 46.12 11.87
CA GLU A 125 -36.69 46.97 12.42
C GLU A 125 -35.79 46.21 13.40
N GLY A 126 -36.35 45.28 14.19
CA GLY A 126 -35.59 44.42 15.11
C GLY A 126 -34.76 43.32 14.43
N LEU A 127 -35.07 42.99 13.17
CA LEU A 127 -34.30 42.06 12.34
C LEU A 127 -33.28 42.77 11.44
N GLU A 128 -33.47 44.07 11.15
CA GLU A 128 -32.57 44.83 10.30
C GLU A 128 -31.16 44.88 10.93
N GLY A 129 -30.12 44.63 10.12
CA GLY A 129 -28.75 44.47 10.61
C GLY A 129 -28.43 43.12 11.27
N HIS A 130 -29.43 42.25 11.51
CA HIS A 130 -29.24 40.92 12.06
C HIS A 130 -29.39 39.80 11.00
N THR A 131 -28.86 38.62 11.32
CA THR A 131 -29.15 37.38 10.58
C THR A 131 -30.54 36.87 10.96
N ALA A 132 -31.17 36.08 10.08
CA ALA A 132 -32.51 35.52 10.30
C ALA A 132 -32.52 34.34 11.30
N HIS A 133 -31.93 34.56 12.47
CA HIS A 133 -31.88 33.62 13.59
C HIS A 133 -32.68 34.14 14.78
N ARG A 134 -33.00 33.21 15.69
CA ARG A 134 -33.56 33.55 17.00
C ARG A 134 -32.52 34.38 17.79
N PRO A 135 -32.94 35.39 18.58
CA PRO A 135 -34.34 35.78 18.82
C PRO A 135 -34.94 36.71 17.75
N HIS A 136 -34.11 37.44 16.99
CA HIS A 136 -34.56 38.55 16.13
C HIS A 136 -35.64 38.18 15.11
N ILE A 137 -35.52 37.01 14.48
CA ILE A 137 -36.51 36.54 13.49
C ILE A 137 -37.88 36.20 14.11
N ASP A 138 -37.95 35.99 15.43
CA ASP A 138 -39.20 35.69 16.15
C ASP A 138 -40.08 36.94 16.31
N GLU A 139 -39.51 38.14 16.19
CA GLU A 139 -40.23 39.41 16.30
C GLU A 139 -41.00 39.77 15.02
N VAL A 140 -40.57 39.23 13.87
CA VAL A 140 -41.17 39.56 12.57
C VAL A 140 -42.53 38.87 12.42
N LYS A 141 -43.57 39.67 12.16
CA LYS A 141 -44.89 39.16 11.79
C LYS A 141 -45.24 39.55 10.37
N ILE A 142 -45.97 38.68 9.67
CA ILE A 142 -46.43 38.91 8.31
C ILE A 142 -47.95 39.07 8.25
N ALA A 143 -48.46 39.77 7.23
CA ALA A 143 -49.89 39.75 6.93
C ALA A 143 -50.32 38.40 6.33
N CYS A 144 -51.39 37.81 6.85
CA CYS A 144 -52.05 36.67 6.22
C CYS A 144 -52.66 37.09 4.88
N ARG A 145 -52.38 36.35 3.80
CA ARG A 145 -52.89 36.66 2.45
C ARG A 145 -54.41 36.52 2.32
N VAL A 146 -55.06 35.76 3.22
CA VAL A 146 -56.50 35.47 3.15
C VAL A 146 -57.32 36.41 4.03
N CYS A 147 -56.96 36.54 5.31
CA CYS A 147 -57.75 37.31 6.28
C CYS A 147 -57.07 38.60 6.77
N GLY A 148 -55.84 38.90 6.31
CA GLY A 148 -55.10 40.11 6.70
C GLY A 148 -54.54 40.12 8.13
N ALA A 149 -54.87 39.13 8.96
CA ALA A 149 -54.40 39.06 10.34
C ALA A 149 -52.85 38.99 10.42
N PRO A 150 -52.22 39.60 11.44
CA PRO A 150 -50.79 39.46 11.68
C PRO A 150 -50.45 38.04 12.14
N VAL A 151 -49.43 37.42 11.53
CA VAL A 151 -49.05 36.03 11.76
C VAL A 151 -47.58 35.97 12.16
N SER A 152 -47.29 35.27 13.27
CA SER A 152 -45.92 34.98 13.71
C SER A 152 -45.44 33.67 13.09
N ARG A 153 -44.12 33.49 12.97
CA ARG A 153 -43.58 32.17 12.60
C ARG A 153 -43.75 31.16 13.73
N ILE A 154 -43.64 29.88 13.42
CA ILE A 154 -43.41 28.84 14.43
C ILE A 154 -42.10 29.11 15.17
N ALA A 155 -41.99 28.78 16.46
CA ALA A 155 -40.76 29.00 17.22
C ALA A 155 -39.62 28.01 16.88
N ASP A 156 -39.96 26.89 16.24
CA ASP A 156 -39.05 25.79 15.96
C ASP A 156 -37.89 26.19 15.03
N VAL A 157 -36.76 25.52 15.20
CA VAL A 157 -35.60 25.59 14.31
C VAL A 157 -35.46 24.28 13.53
N GLY A 158 -34.72 24.33 12.43
CA GLY A 158 -34.44 23.19 11.57
C GLY A 158 -33.56 22.15 12.26
N ASN A 159 -33.75 20.90 11.85
CA ASN A 159 -32.82 19.81 12.09
C ASN A 159 -31.46 20.16 11.46
N PRO A 160 -30.31 19.99 12.16
CA PRO A 160 -28.98 20.29 11.62
C PRO A 160 -28.64 19.61 10.28
N TRP A 161 -29.31 18.50 9.94
CA TRP A 161 -29.15 17.87 8.63
C TRP A 161 -29.72 18.69 7.48
N LEU A 162 -30.63 19.65 7.73
CA LEU A 162 -31.01 20.66 6.74
C LEU A 162 -29.82 21.55 6.38
N ASP A 163 -29.06 21.97 7.38
CA ASP A 163 -27.87 22.81 7.23
C ASP A 163 -26.77 22.06 6.48
N ALA A 164 -26.55 20.79 6.85
CA ALA A 164 -25.54 19.96 6.22
C ALA A 164 -25.91 19.59 4.77
N GLY A 165 -27.20 19.38 4.48
CA GLY A 165 -27.69 19.02 3.15
C GLY A 165 -27.59 20.15 2.12
N ILE A 166 -27.62 21.41 2.56
CA ILE A 166 -27.57 22.57 1.66
C ILE A 166 -26.13 23.00 1.31
N VAL A 167 -25.10 22.35 1.87
CA VAL A 167 -23.68 22.67 1.63
C VAL A 167 -23.30 22.80 0.14
N PRO A 168 -23.78 21.96 -0.80
CA PRO A 168 -23.47 22.11 -2.22
C PRO A 168 -23.95 23.43 -2.85
N PHE A 169 -24.83 24.15 -2.15
CA PHE A 169 -25.44 25.39 -2.61
C PHE A 169 -25.03 26.59 -1.73
N SER A 170 -24.81 26.39 -0.43
CA SER A 170 -24.57 27.48 0.51
C SER A 170 -23.14 28.02 0.54
N THR A 171 -22.16 27.26 0.05
CA THR A 171 -20.73 27.62 0.15
C THR A 171 -20.13 28.20 -1.14
N LEU A 172 -20.87 28.17 -2.25
CA LEU A 172 -20.36 28.47 -3.60
C LEU A 172 -21.20 29.50 -4.36
N HIS A 173 -21.77 30.49 -3.68
CA HIS A 173 -22.52 31.61 -4.28
C HIS A 173 -23.67 31.17 -5.20
N TYR A 174 -24.37 30.07 -4.88
CA TYR A 174 -25.41 29.52 -5.75
C TYR A 174 -26.48 30.53 -6.20
N ARG A 175 -26.86 31.48 -5.33
CA ARG A 175 -27.88 32.48 -5.64
C ARG A 175 -27.29 33.72 -6.32
N GLU A 176 -26.07 34.11 -5.94
CA GLU A 176 -25.43 35.35 -6.38
C GLU A 176 -24.61 35.19 -7.67
N ASP A 177 -23.95 34.04 -7.85
CA ASP A 177 -23.14 33.69 -9.02
C ASP A 177 -23.34 32.22 -9.42
N PRO A 178 -24.45 31.90 -10.12
CA PRO A 178 -24.73 30.54 -10.58
C PRO A 178 -23.67 29.99 -11.55
N ALA A 179 -22.96 30.85 -12.28
CA ALA A 179 -21.93 30.43 -13.23
C ALA A 179 -20.66 29.97 -12.52
N TYR A 180 -20.28 30.62 -11.42
CA TYR A 180 -19.21 30.14 -10.54
C TYR A 180 -19.59 28.82 -9.88
N TRP A 181 -20.80 28.72 -9.33
CA TRP A 181 -21.31 27.48 -8.72
C TRP A 181 -21.23 26.27 -9.68
N GLN A 182 -21.65 26.46 -10.94
CA GLN A 182 -21.62 25.40 -11.97
C GLN A 182 -20.22 24.85 -12.28
N LYS A 183 -19.14 25.57 -11.94
CA LYS A 183 -17.76 25.06 -12.13
C LYS A 183 -17.43 23.94 -11.14
N TRP A 184 -18.07 23.95 -9.98
CA TRP A 184 -17.73 23.11 -8.83
C TRP A 184 -18.82 22.10 -8.49
N PHE A 185 -20.05 22.31 -9.00
CA PHE A 185 -21.16 21.37 -8.84
C PHE A 185 -21.35 20.52 -10.11
N PRO A 186 -21.51 19.19 -9.99
CA PRO A 186 -21.41 18.40 -8.76
C PRO A 186 -19.96 18.21 -8.30
N ALA A 187 -19.75 18.00 -6.99
CA ALA A 187 -18.43 17.69 -6.46
C ALA A 187 -17.90 16.37 -7.06
N ASP A 188 -16.61 16.30 -7.40
CA ASP A 188 -16.06 15.09 -8.02
C ASP A 188 -15.98 13.90 -7.04
N PHE A 189 -15.69 14.18 -5.76
CA PHE A 189 -15.40 13.18 -4.75
C PHE A 189 -15.81 13.63 -3.35
N ILE A 190 -16.43 12.73 -2.59
CA ILE A 190 -16.58 12.84 -1.14
C ILE A 190 -16.12 11.56 -0.45
N THR A 191 -15.68 11.68 0.80
CA THR A 191 -15.32 10.51 1.61
C THR A 191 -15.67 10.68 3.06
N GLU A 192 -16.39 9.70 3.62
CA GLU A 192 -16.86 9.72 5.00
C GLU A 192 -17.06 8.31 5.57
N SER A 193 -17.08 8.19 6.89
CA SER A 193 -17.39 6.91 7.55
C SER A 193 -18.80 6.44 7.17
N PHE A 194 -18.95 5.26 6.58
CA PHE A 194 -20.24 4.71 6.14
C PHE A 194 -21.28 4.54 7.25
N PRO A 195 -20.92 3.99 8.43
CA PRO A 195 -21.88 3.81 9.51
C PRO A 195 -22.61 5.10 9.89
N GLY A 196 -23.92 5.13 9.64
CA GLY A 196 -24.81 6.22 10.01
C GLY A 196 -25.03 7.30 8.94
N GLN A 197 -24.19 7.42 7.92
CA GLN A 197 -24.27 8.54 6.97
C GLN A 197 -25.38 8.41 5.93
N PHE A 198 -25.77 7.19 5.55
CA PHE A 198 -26.94 6.92 4.70
C PHE A 198 -28.25 7.47 5.28
N ARG A 199 -28.32 7.69 6.61
CA ARG A 199 -29.51 8.23 7.28
C ARG A 199 -29.44 9.72 7.56
N ASN A 200 -28.26 10.29 7.35
CA ASN A 200 -27.85 11.58 7.87
C ASN A 200 -27.27 12.40 6.72
N TRP A 201 -25.94 12.50 6.62
CA TRP A 201 -25.30 13.44 5.70
C TRP A 201 -25.54 13.11 4.23
N PHE A 202 -25.30 11.86 3.80
CA PHE A 202 -25.49 11.48 2.39
C PHE A 202 -26.93 11.70 1.96
N TYR A 203 -27.88 11.18 2.74
CA TYR A 203 -29.30 11.39 2.53
C TYR A 203 -29.65 12.89 2.45
N SER A 204 -29.13 13.72 3.35
CA SER A 204 -29.45 15.15 3.36
C SER A 204 -28.96 15.88 2.11
N LEU A 205 -27.75 15.57 1.64
CA LEU A 205 -27.19 16.12 0.41
C LEU A 205 -28.02 15.67 -0.81
N LEU A 206 -28.33 14.38 -0.87
CA LEU A 206 -29.12 13.78 -1.94
C LEU A 206 -30.52 14.41 -1.99
N ALA A 207 -31.22 14.48 -0.86
CA ALA A 207 -32.55 15.06 -0.78
C ALA A 207 -32.58 16.54 -1.22
N MET A 208 -31.65 17.36 -0.70
CA MET A 208 -31.60 18.79 -1.05
C MET A 208 -31.26 19.00 -2.53
N SER A 209 -30.27 18.27 -3.03
CA SER A 209 -29.87 18.35 -4.44
C SER A 209 -30.97 17.87 -5.38
N THR A 210 -31.69 16.80 -5.02
CA THR A 210 -32.83 16.32 -5.79
C THR A 210 -33.94 17.36 -5.86
N VAL A 211 -34.31 17.98 -4.74
CA VAL A 211 -35.37 19.00 -4.70
C VAL A 211 -34.98 20.25 -5.50
N LEU A 212 -33.74 20.72 -5.36
CA LEU A 212 -33.34 21.99 -5.97
C LEU A 212 -32.94 21.87 -7.44
N ARG A 213 -32.36 20.74 -7.84
CA ARG A 213 -31.74 20.56 -9.17
C ARG A 213 -32.09 19.24 -9.86
N ARG A 214 -32.53 18.23 -9.12
CA ARG A 214 -32.68 16.85 -9.62
C ARG A 214 -31.39 16.30 -10.24
N GLU A 215 -30.27 16.63 -9.59
CA GLU A 215 -28.91 16.26 -10.00
C GLU A 215 -28.14 15.67 -8.81
N PRO A 216 -27.15 14.78 -9.05
CA PRO A 216 -26.25 14.31 -8.01
C PRO A 216 -25.50 15.46 -7.35
N PRO A 217 -25.39 15.52 -6.01
CA PRO A 217 -24.55 16.50 -5.33
C PRO A 217 -23.05 16.19 -5.48
N PHE A 218 -22.71 14.94 -5.78
CA PHE A 218 -21.35 14.45 -5.99
C PHE A 218 -21.31 13.33 -7.04
N ARG A 219 -20.17 13.13 -7.70
CA ARG A 219 -19.97 12.10 -8.74
C ARG A 219 -19.52 10.77 -8.15
N THR A 220 -18.60 10.80 -7.19
CA THR A 220 -18.07 9.61 -6.52
C THR A 220 -18.13 9.76 -5.00
N ILE A 221 -18.48 8.67 -4.33
CA ILE A 221 -18.41 8.54 -2.88
C ILE A 221 -17.56 7.33 -2.50
N LEU A 222 -16.53 7.56 -1.70
CA LEU A 222 -15.80 6.50 -1.01
C LEU A 222 -16.13 6.56 0.46
N GLY A 223 -16.92 5.62 0.94
CA GLY A 223 -17.10 5.50 2.37
C GLY A 223 -16.17 4.45 2.98
N TYR A 224 -15.91 4.61 4.27
CA TYR A 224 -15.00 3.74 5.01
C TYR A 224 -15.63 3.28 6.34
N ALA A 225 -15.12 2.20 6.92
CA ALA A 225 -15.53 1.67 8.21
C ALA A 225 -15.04 2.57 9.35
N THR A 226 -15.31 2.18 10.60
CA THR A 226 -14.92 3.02 11.74
C THR A 226 -13.55 2.64 12.29
N LEU A 227 -13.10 3.39 13.29
CA LEU A 227 -11.81 3.20 13.94
C LEU A 227 -12.00 2.53 15.31
N PHE A 228 -11.15 1.54 15.59
CA PHE A 228 -11.11 0.78 16.83
C PHE A 228 -9.75 0.93 17.49
N GLY A 229 -9.66 0.67 18.80
CA GLY A 229 -8.38 0.50 19.46
C GLY A 229 -7.61 -0.69 18.90
N GLU A 230 -6.29 -0.70 19.05
CA GLU A 230 -5.43 -1.84 18.67
C GLU A 230 -5.83 -3.17 19.33
N ASP A 231 -6.57 -3.10 20.45
CA ASP A 231 -7.16 -4.23 21.17
C ASP A 231 -8.47 -4.77 20.56
N GLY A 232 -8.94 -4.19 19.45
CA GLY A 232 -10.16 -4.59 18.77
C GLY A 232 -11.46 -4.14 19.45
N ARG A 233 -11.40 -3.26 20.45
CA ARG A 233 -12.59 -2.66 21.08
C ARG A 233 -12.84 -1.25 20.57
N PRO A 234 -14.10 -0.76 20.55
CA PRO A 234 -14.38 0.64 20.30
C PRO A 234 -13.61 1.54 21.28
N MET A 235 -13.11 2.67 20.78
CA MET A 235 -12.40 3.63 21.62
C MET A 235 -13.36 4.42 22.50
N HIS A 236 -13.19 4.32 23.82
CA HIS A 236 -13.94 5.12 24.79
C HIS A 236 -13.04 5.63 25.91
N LYS A 237 -13.35 6.85 26.40
CA LYS A 237 -12.68 7.42 27.58
C LYS A 237 -12.79 6.51 28.81
N SER A 238 -13.96 5.88 29.00
CA SER A 238 -14.23 4.98 30.14
C SER A 238 -13.46 3.66 30.09
N SER A 239 -13.09 3.17 28.90
CA SER A 239 -12.27 1.96 28.74
C SER A 239 -10.77 2.25 28.77
N GLY A 240 -10.37 3.53 28.82
CA GLY A 240 -8.95 3.93 28.85
C GLY A 240 -8.17 3.63 27.57
N ASN A 241 -8.84 3.23 26.49
CA ASN A 241 -8.24 2.90 25.19
C ASN A 241 -8.46 3.98 24.13
N LEU A 242 -9.00 5.14 24.50
CA LEU A 242 -9.10 6.28 23.59
C LEU A 242 -7.72 6.88 23.38
N VAL A 243 -7.35 7.04 22.12
CA VAL A 243 -6.16 7.81 21.73
C VAL A 243 -6.63 9.15 21.16
N GLU A 244 -6.26 10.24 21.81
CA GLU A 244 -6.57 11.59 21.33
C GLU A 244 -5.62 11.98 20.17
N PHE A 245 -6.13 12.74 19.21
CA PHE A 245 -5.41 13.04 17.97
C PHE A 245 -4.07 13.73 18.21
N ASP A 246 -4.02 14.77 19.05
CA ASP A 246 -2.79 15.55 19.27
C ASP A 246 -1.68 14.70 19.89
N GLU A 247 -2.04 13.79 20.81
CA GLU A 247 -1.09 12.83 21.39
C GLU A 247 -0.60 11.81 20.34
N ALA A 248 -1.51 11.31 19.50
CA ALA A 248 -1.14 10.42 18.41
C ALA A 248 -0.20 11.12 17.41
N ALA A 249 -0.50 12.35 17.01
CA ALA A 249 0.30 13.12 16.06
C ALA A 249 1.74 13.32 16.57
N GLU A 250 1.91 13.66 17.86
CA GLU A 250 3.22 13.88 18.47
C GLU A 250 4.01 12.58 18.63
N ARG A 251 3.37 11.50 19.11
CA ARG A 251 4.06 10.23 19.41
C ARG A 251 4.25 9.35 18.19
N MET A 252 3.26 9.30 17.30
CA MET A 252 3.28 8.45 16.10
C MET A 252 3.93 9.19 14.93
N GLY A 253 3.64 10.47 14.76
CA GLY A 253 3.91 11.22 13.53
C GLY A 253 2.77 11.05 12.52
N VAL A 254 2.30 12.16 11.96
CA VAL A 254 1.13 12.19 11.07
C VAL A 254 1.31 11.38 9.78
N ASP A 255 2.53 11.28 9.24
CA ASP A 255 2.80 10.46 8.06
C ASP A 255 2.69 8.95 8.37
N VAL A 256 3.07 8.53 9.58
CA VAL A 256 2.86 7.14 10.02
C VAL A 256 1.36 6.84 10.09
N MET A 257 0.56 7.76 10.65
CA MET A 257 -0.89 7.62 10.69
C MET A 257 -1.46 7.53 9.26
N ARG A 258 -1.08 8.45 8.36
CA ARG A 258 -1.52 8.42 6.95
C ARG A 258 -1.13 7.13 6.24
N TRP A 259 0.06 6.59 6.51
CA TRP A 259 0.49 5.30 5.99
C TRP A 259 -0.42 4.16 6.43
N MET A 260 -0.80 4.13 7.71
CA MET A 260 -1.75 3.14 8.24
C MET A 260 -3.12 3.23 7.53
N TYR A 261 -3.66 4.46 7.39
CA TYR A 261 -4.93 4.67 6.68
C TYR A 261 -4.86 4.29 5.20
N ALA A 262 -3.77 4.66 4.52
CA ALA A 262 -3.60 4.35 3.10
C ALA A 262 -3.55 2.83 2.85
N LYS A 263 -2.97 2.06 3.76
CA LYS A 263 -2.89 0.59 3.66
C LYS A 263 -4.19 -0.13 4.00
N GLN A 264 -5.22 0.57 4.47
CA GLN A 264 -6.43 -0.07 4.93
C GLN A 264 -7.43 -0.34 3.81
N ARG A 265 -8.13 -1.48 3.89
CA ARG A 265 -9.36 -1.75 3.13
C ARG A 265 -10.49 -0.89 3.70
N PRO A 266 -11.17 -0.06 2.89
CA PRO A 266 -12.24 0.82 3.38
C PRO A 266 -13.37 0.07 4.11
N GLU A 267 -13.65 -1.18 3.78
CA GLU A 267 -14.70 -1.97 4.45
C GLU A 267 -14.35 -2.43 5.87
N ASP A 268 -13.07 -2.47 6.22
CA ASP A 268 -12.57 -3.05 7.45
C ASP A 268 -12.29 -1.95 8.48
N ASN A 269 -12.62 -2.20 9.76
CA ASN A 269 -12.25 -1.25 10.81
C ASN A 269 -10.73 -1.17 10.96
N ILE A 270 -10.19 0.05 11.09
CA ILE A 270 -8.76 0.23 11.38
C ILE A 270 -8.49 -0.04 12.87
N LEU A 271 -7.48 -0.87 13.14
CA LEU A 271 -6.96 -1.12 14.49
C LEU A 271 -5.87 -0.11 14.81
N PHE A 272 -6.25 0.96 15.51
CA PHE A 272 -5.40 2.11 15.76
C PHE A 272 -4.79 2.06 17.17
N GLY A 273 -3.46 2.14 17.23
CA GLY A 273 -2.72 2.19 18.48
C GLY A 273 -1.22 2.33 18.25
N TYR A 274 -0.46 2.42 19.33
CA TYR A 274 0.98 2.71 19.26
C TYR A 274 1.78 1.53 18.71
N HIS A 275 1.37 0.29 18.96
CA HIS A 275 2.07 -0.87 18.45
C HIS A 275 1.94 -0.97 16.93
N THR A 276 0.70 -0.85 16.42
CA THR A 276 0.45 -0.89 14.98
C THR A 276 1.09 0.31 14.25
N ALA A 277 1.16 1.47 14.91
CA ALA A 277 1.90 2.62 14.40
C ALA A 277 3.41 2.36 14.32
N ASP A 278 4.01 1.66 15.28
CA ASP A 278 5.44 1.35 15.24
C ASP A 278 5.80 0.35 14.14
N GLU A 279 4.91 -0.59 13.79
CA GLU A 279 5.06 -1.44 12.61
C GLU A 279 5.07 -0.61 11.32
N ALA A 280 4.09 0.28 11.16
CA ALA A 280 4.02 1.22 10.04
C ALA A 280 5.27 2.12 9.97
N ARG A 281 5.77 2.59 11.11
CA ARG A 281 7.00 3.39 11.21
C ARG A 281 8.22 2.61 10.73
N ARG A 282 8.36 1.33 11.09
CA ARG A 282 9.51 0.49 10.69
C ARG A 282 9.61 0.36 9.17
N GLU A 283 8.49 0.29 8.46
CA GLU A 283 8.48 0.29 6.99
C GLU A 283 9.02 1.61 6.43
N LEU A 284 8.57 2.76 6.95
CA LEU A 284 9.05 4.07 6.50
C LEU A 284 10.51 4.33 6.88
N LEU A 285 11.00 3.76 7.98
CA LEU A 285 12.41 3.82 8.37
C LEU A 285 13.33 3.16 7.34
N VAL A 286 12.85 2.19 6.56
CA VAL A 286 13.65 1.61 5.46
C VAL A 286 14.00 2.69 4.44
N LEU A 287 13.00 3.46 3.98
CA LEU A 287 13.22 4.59 3.08
C LEU A 287 14.11 5.65 3.71
N TRP A 288 13.86 6.02 4.97
CA TRP A 288 14.68 6.98 5.69
C TRP A 288 16.15 6.56 5.74
N ASN A 289 16.43 5.28 5.97
CA ASN A 289 17.80 4.76 6.01
C ASN A 289 18.49 4.79 4.64
N VAL A 290 17.76 4.52 3.54
CA VAL A 290 18.29 4.68 2.17
C VAL A 290 18.63 6.16 1.91
N PHE A 291 17.72 7.06 2.24
CA PHE A 291 17.91 8.50 2.10
C PHE A 291 19.10 9.02 2.94
N ALA A 292 19.17 8.64 4.22
CA ALA A 292 20.25 9.03 5.11
C ALA A 292 21.61 8.48 4.66
N PHE A 293 21.65 7.24 4.14
CA PHE A 293 22.83 6.68 3.49
C PHE A 293 23.26 7.57 2.32
N PHE A 294 22.35 7.86 1.38
CA PHE A 294 22.65 8.67 0.21
C PHE A 294 23.24 10.04 0.60
N VAL A 295 22.55 10.79 1.47
CA VAL A 295 22.98 12.13 1.89
C VAL A 295 24.35 12.11 2.56
N THR A 296 24.60 11.11 3.42
CA THR A 296 25.88 10.97 4.13
C THR A 296 27.04 10.74 3.15
N TYR A 297 26.85 9.81 2.22
CA TYR A 297 27.90 9.44 1.25
C TYR A 297 28.09 10.51 0.18
N ALA A 298 27.02 11.14 -0.30
CA ALA A 298 27.10 12.21 -1.29
C ALA A 298 27.87 13.42 -0.74
N ARG A 299 27.56 13.86 0.49
CA ARG A 299 28.31 14.93 1.17
C ARG A 299 29.77 14.58 1.39
N SER A 300 30.06 13.34 1.81
CA SER A 300 31.43 12.87 2.01
C SER A 300 32.22 12.82 0.69
N ALA A 301 31.56 12.49 -0.42
CA ALA A 301 32.17 12.48 -1.74
C ALA A 301 32.29 13.88 -2.37
N GLY A 302 31.59 14.89 -1.84
CA GLY A 302 31.45 16.18 -2.51
C GLY A 302 30.68 16.07 -3.82
N TRP A 303 29.78 15.09 -3.92
CA TRP A 303 28.98 14.82 -5.13
C TRP A 303 27.87 15.86 -5.28
N ASP A 304 27.59 16.23 -6.53
CA ASP A 304 26.55 17.19 -6.92
C ASP A 304 25.71 16.62 -8.08
N PRO A 305 24.38 16.83 -8.12
CA PRO A 305 23.53 16.33 -9.20
C PRO A 305 23.76 17.01 -10.55
N SER A 306 24.45 18.16 -10.60
CA SER A 306 24.92 18.79 -11.85
C SER A 306 26.18 18.12 -12.41
N ASP A 307 26.73 17.12 -11.72
CA ASP A 307 27.98 16.47 -12.11
C ASP A 307 27.82 15.71 -13.45
N ALA A 308 28.51 16.23 -14.47
CA ALA A 308 28.47 15.75 -15.84
C ALA A 308 29.21 14.41 -16.06
N PHE A 309 29.83 13.83 -15.03
CA PHE A 309 30.56 12.56 -15.14
C PHE A 309 29.66 11.32 -15.18
N ALA A 310 28.37 11.42 -14.84
CA ALA A 310 27.49 10.26 -14.86
C ALA A 310 27.18 9.80 -16.31
N PRO A 311 27.44 8.53 -16.68
CA PRO A 311 27.06 7.98 -17.98
C PRO A 311 25.56 8.10 -18.26
N ALA A 312 25.22 8.09 -19.56
CA ALA A 312 23.83 8.04 -19.99
C ALA A 312 23.14 6.79 -19.43
N ILE A 313 21.84 6.87 -19.09
CA ILE A 313 21.09 5.76 -18.45
C ILE A 313 21.24 4.45 -19.24
N SER A 314 21.25 4.50 -20.58
CA SER A 314 21.43 3.32 -21.44
C SER A 314 22.77 2.60 -21.27
N GLU A 315 23.80 3.32 -20.80
CA GLU A 315 25.17 2.85 -20.59
C GLU A 315 25.44 2.49 -19.13
N ARG A 316 24.50 2.77 -18.22
CA ARG A 316 24.63 2.40 -16.81
C ARG A 316 24.45 0.88 -16.62
N PRO A 317 25.05 0.30 -15.56
CA PRO A 317 24.83 -1.08 -15.15
C PRO A 317 23.35 -1.47 -15.08
N VAL A 318 23.05 -2.75 -15.27
CA VAL A 318 21.68 -3.27 -15.33
C VAL A 318 20.88 -2.96 -14.06
N LEU A 319 21.50 -2.98 -12.88
CA LEU A 319 20.81 -2.62 -11.64
C LEU A 319 20.34 -1.16 -11.61
N ASP A 320 21.13 -0.24 -12.17
CA ASP A 320 20.78 1.19 -12.22
C ASP A 320 19.59 1.40 -13.16
N ARG A 321 19.66 0.79 -14.33
CA ARG A 321 18.57 0.85 -15.32
C ARG A 321 17.29 0.21 -14.80
N TRP A 322 17.43 -0.91 -14.11
CA TRP A 322 16.29 -1.61 -13.51
C TRP A 322 15.60 -0.73 -12.47
N ILE A 323 16.31 -0.16 -11.49
CA ILE A 323 15.65 0.64 -10.45
C ILE A 323 15.00 1.90 -11.00
N LEU A 324 15.59 2.53 -12.02
CA LEU A 324 14.96 3.67 -12.72
C LEU A 324 13.71 3.25 -13.49
N SER A 325 13.75 2.09 -14.17
CA SER A 325 12.56 1.51 -14.82
C SER A 325 11.45 1.22 -13.81
N ARG A 326 11.79 0.62 -12.65
CA ARG A 326 10.84 0.37 -11.55
C ARG A 326 10.25 1.66 -11.00
N THR A 327 11.05 2.71 -10.88
CA THR A 327 10.59 4.05 -10.44
C THR A 327 9.63 4.66 -11.47
N ALA A 328 9.90 4.52 -12.76
CA ALA A 328 9.00 4.96 -13.83
C ALA A 328 7.67 4.19 -13.81
N GLY A 329 7.74 2.85 -13.65
CA GLY A 329 6.56 2.00 -13.52
C GLY A 329 5.72 2.33 -12.28
N LEU A 330 6.37 2.62 -11.15
CA LEU A 330 5.73 3.01 -9.90
C LEU A 330 4.85 4.25 -10.06
N ALA A 331 5.34 5.30 -10.73
CA ALA A 331 4.58 6.53 -10.96
C ALA A 331 3.26 6.27 -11.71
N ALA A 332 3.28 5.38 -12.71
CA ALA A 332 2.08 4.99 -13.46
C ALA A 332 1.15 4.10 -12.64
N GLU A 333 1.69 3.13 -11.90
CA GLU A 333 0.91 2.21 -11.06
C GLU A 333 0.19 2.92 -9.91
N VAL A 334 0.89 3.83 -9.22
CA VAL A 334 0.31 4.64 -8.15
C VAL A 334 -0.75 5.58 -8.69
N ARG A 335 -0.51 6.21 -9.85
CA ARG A 335 -1.53 7.04 -10.52
C ARG A 335 -2.81 6.27 -10.79
N ALA A 336 -2.68 5.11 -11.45
CA ALA A 336 -3.83 4.26 -11.77
C ALA A 336 -4.59 3.84 -10.51
N SER A 337 -3.86 3.51 -9.44
CA SER A 337 -4.46 3.16 -8.15
C SER A 337 -5.23 4.33 -7.52
N LEU A 338 -4.66 5.54 -7.53
CA LEU A 338 -5.32 6.73 -6.96
C LEU A 338 -6.52 7.19 -7.81
N GLU A 339 -6.44 7.16 -9.14
CA GLU A 339 -7.56 7.43 -10.06
C GLU A 339 -8.70 6.41 -9.90
N ALA A 340 -8.36 5.18 -9.49
CA ALA A 340 -9.33 4.13 -9.16
C ALA A 340 -9.94 4.28 -7.75
N PHE A 341 -9.44 5.20 -6.91
CA PHE A 341 -9.74 5.33 -5.48
C PHE A 341 -9.30 4.13 -4.62
N GLU A 342 -8.16 3.52 -4.99
CA GLU A 342 -7.54 2.38 -4.31
C GLU A 342 -6.22 2.78 -3.61
N PRO A 343 -6.26 3.59 -2.53
CA PRO A 343 -5.05 4.03 -1.83
C PRO A 343 -4.23 2.87 -1.26
N ARG A 344 -4.88 1.72 -0.98
CA ARG A 344 -4.21 0.51 -0.52
C ARG A 344 -3.29 -0.10 -1.57
N LEU A 345 -3.71 -0.10 -2.83
CA LEU A 345 -2.88 -0.59 -3.92
C LEU A 345 -1.71 0.36 -4.17
N ALA A 346 -1.94 1.67 -4.09
CA ALA A 346 -0.88 2.67 -4.14
C ALA A 346 0.15 2.46 -3.02
N ALA A 347 -0.30 2.30 -1.77
CA ALA A 347 0.59 2.05 -0.63
C ALA A 347 1.37 0.72 -0.77
N ALA A 348 0.73 -0.33 -1.28
CA ALA A 348 1.42 -1.60 -1.53
C ALA A 348 2.51 -1.48 -2.61
N ALA A 349 2.25 -0.74 -3.70
CA ALA A 349 3.23 -0.48 -4.75
C ALA A 349 4.42 0.34 -4.22
N LEU A 350 4.15 1.38 -3.43
CA LEU A 350 5.16 2.19 -2.74
C LEU A 350 6.02 1.35 -1.79
N ALA A 351 5.39 0.52 -0.95
CA ALA A 351 6.08 -0.35 0.00
C ALA A 351 7.03 -1.32 -0.72
N ARG A 352 6.54 -1.96 -1.79
CA ARG A 352 7.35 -2.86 -2.62
C ARG A 352 8.54 -2.13 -3.24
N HIS A 353 8.35 -0.93 -3.77
CA HIS A 353 9.45 -0.18 -4.36
C HIS A 353 10.48 0.29 -3.33
N ILE A 354 10.05 0.70 -2.13
CA ILE A 354 10.95 1.03 -1.01
C ILE A 354 11.83 -0.19 -0.64
N ASP A 355 11.23 -1.38 -0.62
CA ASP A 355 11.99 -2.61 -0.41
C ASP A 355 12.96 -2.88 -1.56
N GLU A 356 12.51 -2.86 -2.82
CA GLU A 356 13.36 -3.05 -4.02
C GLU A 356 14.57 -2.09 -4.03
N LEU A 357 14.34 -0.82 -3.69
CA LEU A 357 15.37 0.22 -3.60
C LEU A 357 16.41 -0.10 -2.49
N SER A 358 15.97 -0.64 -1.36
CA SER A 358 16.82 -0.92 -0.21
C SER A 358 17.54 -2.28 -0.32
N THR A 359 16.76 -3.36 -0.48
CA THR A 359 17.21 -4.75 -0.35
C THR A 359 17.89 -5.27 -1.61
N TRP A 360 17.58 -4.69 -2.77
CA TRP A 360 18.18 -5.07 -4.04
C TRP A 360 19.12 -4.01 -4.55
N TYR A 361 18.62 -2.82 -4.87
CA TYR A 361 19.44 -1.81 -5.50
C TYR A 361 20.58 -1.34 -4.61
N LEU A 362 20.27 -0.71 -3.46
CA LEU A 362 21.29 -0.14 -2.58
C LEU A 362 22.23 -1.22 -2.03
N ARG A 363 21.69 -2.33 -1.51
CA ARG A 363 22.51 -3.42 -0.95
C ARG A 363 23.55 -3.94 -1.93
N ARG A 364 23.16 -4.16 -3.19
CA ARG A 364 24.07 -4.67 -4.25
C ARG A 364 25.00 -3.60 -4.80
N SER A 365 24.62 -2.33 -4.70
CA SER A 365 25.37 -1.20 -5.24
C SER A 365 26.32 -0.54 -4.24
N ARG A 366 26.25 -0.90 -2.96
CA ARG A 366 27.00 -0.26 -1.86
C ARG A 366 28.49 -0.06 -2.11
N ARG A 367 29.16 -1.03 -2.73
CA ARG A 367 30.59 -0.94 -3.05
C ARG A 367 30.92 0.22 -3.99
N ARG A 368 30.00 0.58 -4.89
CA ARG A 368 30.15 1.67 -5.88
C ARG A 368 30.10 3.06 -5.24
N PHE A 369 29.58 3.20 -4.02
CA PHE A 369 29.59 4.47 -3.26
C PHE A 369 30.93 4.70 -2.51
N SER A 370 31.90 3.79 -2.62
CA SER A 370 33.25 3.98 -2.10
C SER A 370 34.09 4.88 -3.00
N ARG A 371 34.99 5.69 -2.43
CA ARG A 371 35.97 6.48 -3.19
C ARG A 371 36.96 5.64 -4.01
N ALA A 372 37.07 4.35 -3.71
CA ALA A 372 37.94 3.41 -4.45
C ALA A 372 37.24 2.77 -5.66
N ALA A 373 35.95 3.08 -5.90
CA ALA A 373 35.24 2.59 -7.06
C ALA A 373 35.71 3.30 -8.34
N GLU A 374 35.53 2.64 -9.50
CA GLU A 374 35.79 3.27 -10.80
C GLU A 374 34.95 4.55 -10.95
N PRO A 375 35.51 5.67 -11.46
CA PRO A 375 34.83 6.96 -11.47
C PRO A 375 33.46 6.95 -12.16
N ALA A 376 33.32 6.24 -13.27
CA ALA A 376 32.05 6.14 -14.00
C ALA A 376 30.99 5.31 -13.24
N GLU A 377 31.40 4.25 -12.55
CA GLU A 377 30.51 3.45 -11.69
C GLU A 377 30.09 4.23 -10.44
N HIS A 378 31.01 5.00 -9.88
CA HIS A 378 30.76 5.88 -8.74
C HIS A 378 29.74 6.97 -9.08
N ALA A 379 29.96 7.66 -10.20
CA ALA A 379 29.08 8.72 -10.67
C ALA A 379 27.68 8.20 -11.03
N SER A 380 27.59 7.06 -11.75
CA SER A 380 26.30 6.44 -12.10
C SER A 380 25.50 5.97 -10.88
N ALA A 381 26.15 5.42 -9.85
CA ALA A 381 25.47 4.97 -8.64
C ALA A 381 24.86 6.14 -7.85
N PHE A 382 25.59 7.26 -7.71
CA PHE A 382 25.05 8.46 -7.05
C PHE A 382 23.92 9.10 -7.85
N ALA A 383 24.11 9.33 -9.15
CA ALA A 383 23.09 9.90 -10.01
C ALA A 383 21.80 9.05 -10.00
N THR A 384 21.94 7.72 -10.11
CA THR A 384 20.79 6.82 -10.11
C THR A 384 20.03 6.82 -8.79
N LEU A 385 20.71 6.78 -7.64
CA LEU A 385 20.05 6.79 -6.34
C LEU A 385 19.39 8.14 -6.06
N HIS A 386 20.02 9.25 -6.47
CA HIS A 386 19.43 10.59 -6.41
C HIS A 386 18.14 10.66 -7.23
N ASP A 387 18.20 10.28 -8.51
CA ASP A 387 17.06 10.27 -9.41
C ASP A 387 15.91 9.42 -8.84
N ALA A 388 16.19 8.19 -8.39
CA ALA A 388 15.18 7.31 -7.82
C ALA A 388 14.52 7.91 -6.56
N LEU A 389 15.30 8.46 -5.64
CA LEU A 389 14.78 9.09 -4.41
C LEU A 389 13.96 10.35 -4.70
N LEU A 390 14.40 11.18 -5.64
CA LEU A 390 13.72 12.42 -6.02
C LEU A 390 12.35 12.12 -6.64
N GLN A 391 12.30 11.16 -7.57
CA GLN A 391 11.05 10.77 -8.21
C GLN A 391 10.13 10.03 -7.22
N LEU A 392 10.68 9.19 -6.34
CA LEU A 392 9.92 8.57 -5.25
C LEU A 392 9.29 9.62 -4.33
N ALA A 393 9.99 10.72 -4.00
CA ALA A 393 9.42 11.81 -3.22
C ALA A 393 8.18 12.42 -3.92
N ARG A 394 8.22 12.65 -5.23
CA ARG A 394 7.07 13.15 -6.00
C ARG A 394 5.88 12.19 -5.96
N VAL A 395 6.12 10.89 -6.09
CA VAL A 395 5.06 9.86 -6.08
C VAL A 395 4.49 9.62 -4.67
N LEU A 396 5.31 9.78 -3.62
CA LEU A 396 4.88 9.63 -2.21
C LEU A 396 3.98 10.77 -1.73
N ALA A 397 4.09 11.97 -2.32
CA ALA A 397 3.51 13.20 -1.79
C ALA A 397 2.02 13.16 -1.42
N PRO A 398 1.11 12.51 -2.18
CA PRO A 398 -0.30 12.41 -1.80
C PRO A 398 -0.53 11.59 -0.51
N VAL A 399 0.37 10.64 -0.22
CA VAL A 399 0.25 9.72 0.91
C VAL A 399 1.05 10.21 2.11
N LEU A 400 2.32 10.59 1.92
CA LEU A 400 3.28 10.96 2.98
C LEU A 400 3.81 12.38 2.78
N PRO A 401 2.97 13.42 2.96
CA PRO A 401 3.28 14.78 2.53
C PRO A 401 4.47 15.42 3.24
N PHE A 402 4.79 15.04 4.48
CA PHE A 402 5.89 15.67 5.23
C PHE A 402 7.24 15.02 4.89
N LEU A 403 7.27 13.69 4.82
CA LEU A 403 8.46 12.94 4.44
C LEU A 403 8.84 13.24 2.99
N SER A 404 7.87 13.25 2.06
CA SER A 404 8.11 13.61 0.66
C SER A 404 8.66 15.03 0.52
N GLU A 405 8.11 15.98 1.29
CA GLU A 405 8.56 17.36 1.27
C GLU A 405 10.00 17.46 1.79
N HIS A 406 10.32 16.78 2.89
CA HIS A 406 11.68 16.77 3.42
C HIS A 406 12.70 16.20 2.42
N LEU A 407 12.37 15.07 1.78
CA LEU A 407 13.22 14.49 0.73
C LEU A 407 13.43 15.48 -0.41
N HIS A 408 12.36 16.11 -0.91
CA HIS A 408 12.42 17.08 -2.00
C HIS A 408 13.27 18.31 -1.65
N GLN A 409 13.09 18.88 -0.45
CA GLN A 409 13.87 20.01 0.03
C GLN A 409 15.38 19.70 0.02
N VAL A 410 15.76 18.49 0.48
CA VAL A 410 17.17 18.11 0.57
C VAL A 410 17.76 17.71 -0.78
N LEU A 411 16.97 17.10 -1.67
CA LEU A 411 17.46 16.53 -2.93
C LEU A 411 17.39 17.49 -4.11
N ALA A 412 16.47 18.47 -4.10
CA ALA A 412 16.18 19.30 -5.26
C ALA A 412 16.36 20.80 -5.02
N VAL A 413 15.82 21.33 -3.91
CA VAL A 413 15.74 22.78 -3.71
C VAL A 413 17.13 23.39 -3.53
N GLY A 414 17.49 24.31 -4.42
CA GLY A 414 18.81 24.97 -4.42
C GLY A 414 19.95 24.13 -4.98
N ILE A 415 19.66 22.94 -5.52
CA ILE A 415 20.66 22.03 -6.09
C ILE A 415 20.32 21.67 -7.55
N VAL A 416 19.05 21.36 -7.83
CA VAL A 416 18.56 21.04 -9.17
C VAL A 416 18.00 22.30 -9.83
N ASP A 417 18.43 22.57 -11.06
CA ASP A 417 17.97 23.72 -11.84
C ASP A 417 16.44 23.71 -12.03
N ALA A 418 15.82 24.87 -11.81
CA ALA A 418 14.37 25.07 -11.92
C ALA A 418 13.50 24.13 -11.04
N ALA A 419 14.08 23.53 -9.99
CA ALA A 419 13.30 22.82 -8.98
C ALA A 419 12.24 23.73 -8.35
N ARG A 420 11.06 23.16 -8.07
CA ARG A 420 10.00 23.88 -7.35
C ARG A 420 10.33 23.95 -5.87
N ASP A 421 9.87 25.02 -5.22
CA ASP A 421 10.09 25.24 -3.78
C ASP A 421 9.43 24.19 -2.88
N SER A 422 8.53 23.35 -3.39
CA SER A 422 7.88 22.26 -2.66
C SER A 422 7.52 21.12 -3.60
N VAL A 423 7.54 19.88 -3.10
CA VAL A 423 7.12 18.71 -3.87
C VAL A 423 5.64 18.81 -4.27
N HIS A 424 4.84 19.47 -3.44
CA HIS A 424 3.40 19.68 -3.65
C HIS A 424 3.09 20.70 -4.77
N LEU A 425 4.11 21.36 -5.30
CA LEU A 425 4.02 22.26 -6.46
C LEU A 425 4.59 21.62 -7.73
N THR A 426 4.98 20.34 -7.68
CA THR A 426 5.48 19.59 -8.83
C THR A 426 4.33 18.96 -9.63
N ARG A 427 4.61 18.62 -10.90
CA ARG A 427 3.69 17.81 -11.70
C ARG A 427 3.89 16.33 -11.39
N TRP A 428 2.84 15.53 -11.55
CA TRP A 428 2.96 14.08 -11.48
C TRP A 428 3.96 13.55 -12.53
N PRO A 429 4.91 12.67 -12.17
CA PRO A 429 6.08 12.36 -13.01
C PRO A 429 5.86 11.26 -14.08
N ASP A 430 4.70 10.63 -14.15
CA ASP A 430 4.53 9.40 -14.98
C ASP A 430 4.86 9.58 -16.46
N GLN A 431 4.38 10.64 -17.11
CA GLN A 431 4.68 10.93 -18.52
C GLN A 431 6.15 11.29 -18.75
N GLU A 432 6.75 12.01 -17.81
CA GLU A 432 8.15 12.40 -17.82
C GLU A 432 9.05 11.16 -17.71
N LEU A 433 8.65 10.17 -16.90
CA LEU A 433 9.43 8.96 -16.64
C LEU A 433 9.18 7.82 -17.63
N ALA A 434 8.08 7.85 -18.39
CA ALA A 434 7.69 6.78 -19.30
C ALA A 434 8.82 6.30 -20.24
N PRO A 435 9.70 7.17 -20.80
CA PRO A 435 10.80 6.72 -21.66
C PRO A 435 11.86 5.87 -20.96
N TYR A 436 11.96 5.91 -19.62
CA TYR A 436 12.93 5.13 -18.85
C TYR A 436 12.43 3.72 -18.50
N ARG A 437 11.19 3.39 -18.87
CA ARG A 437 10.62 2.07 -18.62
C ARG A 437 11.13 1.03 -19.62
N ASP A 438 11.76 -0.01 -19.09
CA ASP A 438 12.29 -1.17 -19.81
C ASP A 438 11.57 -2.43 -19.28
N ALA A 439 10.39 -2.74 -19.86
CA ALA A 439 9.54 -3.85 -19.42
C ALA A 439 10.24 -5.21 -19.55
N THR A 440 11.06 -5.39 -20.59
CA THR A 440 11.85 -6.61 -20.79
C THR A 440 12.86 -6.80 -19.65
N LEU A 441 13.56 -5.72 -19.24
CA LEU A 441 14.47 -5.78 -18.11
C LEU A 441 13.73 -6.07 -16.79
N GLU A 442 12.58 -5.45 -16.57
CA GLU A 442 11.77 -5.71 -15.37
C GLU A 442 11.35 -7.19 -15.28
N GLU A 443 10.94 -7.80 -16.39
CA GLU A 443 10.57 -9.21 -16.45
C GLU A 443 11.77 -10.15 -16.23
N GLY A 444 12.93 -9.80 -16.81
CA GLY A 444 14.19 -10.49 -16.57
C GLY A 444 14.60 -10.46 -15.09
N MET A 445 14.53 -9.28 -14.47
CA MET A 445 14.80 -9.13 -13.03
C MET A 445 13.78 -9.90 -12.18
N ALA A 446 12.49 -9.84 -12.49
CA ALA A 446 11.48 -10.62 -11.76
C ALA A 446 11.76 -12.14 -11.83
N THR A 447 12.24 -12.62 -12.97
CA THR A 447 12.68 -14.02 -13.15
C THR A 447 13.89 -14.35 -12.28
N LEU A 448 14.88 -13.46 -12.24
CA LEU A 448 16.05 -13.59 -11.37
C LEU A 448 15.67 -13.63 -9.89
N LEU A 449 14.78 -12.75 -9.44
CA LEU A 449 14.32 -12.69 -8.05
C LEU A 449 13.68 -14.03 -7.62
N ARG A 450 12.81 -14.60 -8.47
CA ARG A 450 12.24 -15.94 -8.25
C ARG A 450 13.31 -17.02 -8.21
N ALA A 451 14.30 -16.96 -9.11
CA ALA A 451 15.41 -17.92 -9.12
C ALA A 451 16.25 -17.85 -7.84
N VAL A 452 16.48 -16.66 -7.28
CA VAL A 452 17.17 -16.47 -6.00
C VAL A 452 16.38 -17.07 -4.84
N GLU A 453 15.07 -16.86 -4.79
CA GLU A 453 14.23 -17.47 -3.74
C GLU A 453 14.24 -19.00 -3.82
N LEU A 454 14.13 -19.57 -5.03
CA LEU A 454 14.22 -21.01 -5.26
C LEU A 454 15.60 -21.55 -4.88
N GLY A 455 16.67 -20.89 -5.30
CA GLY A 455 18.04 -21.27 -4.95
C GLY A 455 18.29 -21.25 -3.45
N ARG A 456 17.84 -20.20 -2.73
CA ARG A 456 17.93 -20.15 -1.27
C ARG A 456 17.14 -21.27 -0.59
N THR A 457 15.96 -21.58 -1.11
CA THR A 457 15.12 -22.68 -0.61
C THR A 457 15.84 -24.02 -0.77
N LEU A 458 16.39 -24.30 -1.96
CA LEU A 458 17.14 -25.53 -2.25
C LEU A 458 18.37 -25.69 -1.36
N ARG A 459 19.11 -24.60 -1.19
CA ARG A 459 20.25 -24.55 -0.27
C ARG A 459 19.85 -24.86 1.16
N GLY A 460 18.73 -24.29 1.64
CA GLY A 460 18.18 -24.58 2.95
C GLY A 460 17.78 -26.05 3.13
N GLN A 461 17.12 -26.64 2.14
CA GLN A 461 16.73 -28.06 2.14
C GLN A 461 17.94 -28.99 2.14
N ALA A 462 19.01 -28.64 1.41
CA ALA A 462 20.26 -29.38 1.38
C ALA A 462 21.16 -29.11 2.62
N GLY A 463 20.77 -28.20 3.52
CA GLY A 463 21.58 -27.81 4.68
C GLY A 463 22.83 -26.98 4.34
N ILE A 464 22.90 -26.41 3.14
CA ILE A 464 24.06 -25.67 2.64
C ILE A 464 23.87 -24.17 2.84
N ARG A 465 24.65 -23.56 3.74
CA ARG A 465 24.62 -22.10 3.98
C ARG A 465 25.05 -21.33 2.74
N VAL A 466 24.49 -20.15 2.46
CA VAL A 466 24.84 -19.31 1.28
C VAL A 466 26.35 -18.99 1.20
N ARG A 467 27.04 -18.86 2.34
CA ARG A 467 28.48 -18.58 2.37
C ARG A 467 29.35 -19.72 1.82
N GLN A 468 28.84 -20.96 1.78
CA GLN A 468 29.50 -22.08 1.12
C GLN A 468 29.34 -21.93 -0.41
N PRO A 469 30.39 -21.66 -1.19
CA PRO A 469 30.23 -21.57 -2.64
C PRO A 469 29.79 -22.91 -3.23
N LEU A 470 29.00 -22.84 -4.30
CA LEU A 470 28.65 -23.98 -5.14
C LEU A 470 29.33 -23.86 -6.50
N ALA A 471 29.62 -25.00 -7.12
CA ALA A 471 30.21 -25.01 -8.45
C ALA A 471 29.22 -24.44 -9.47
N ARG A 472 28.00 -24.98 -9.50
CA ARG A 472 27.06 -24.78 -10.59
C ARG A 472 25.61 -24.62 -10.13
N LEU A 473 24.89 -23.81 -10.90
CA LEU A 473 23.44 -23.68 -10.86
C LEU A 473 22.95 -23.70 -12.30
N TRP A 474 21.89 -24.44 -12.54
CA TRP A 474 21.17 -24.41 -13.80
C TRP A 474 19.84 -23.71 -13.61
N LEU A 475 19.58 -22.73 -14.48
CA LEU A 475 18.31 -22.05 -14.54
C LEU A 475 17.59 -22.49 -15.82
N ALA A 476 16.60 -23.36 -15.65
CA ALA A 476 15.76 -23.86 -16.73
C ALA A 476 14.62 -22.87 -16.99
N LEU A 477 14.61 -22.32 -18.21
CA LEU A 477 13.61 -21.38 -18.70
C LEU A 477 13.10 -21.84 -20.06
N PRO A 478 11.79 -21.71 -20.35
CA PRO A 478 11.25 -22.01 -21.67
C PRO A 478 12.02 -21.25 -22.77
N GLY A 479 12.60 -21.98 -23.72
CA GLY A 479 13.40 -21.41 -24.81
C GLY A 479 14.87 -21.10 -24.46
N GLY A 480 15.32 -21.39 -23.24
CA GLY A 480 16.74 -21.30 -22.85
C GLY A 480 17.28 -19.87 -22.72
N ALA A 481 16.41 -18.88 -22.60
CA ALA A 481 16.79 -17.47 -22.48
C ALA A 481 15.98 -16.78 -21.37
N LEU A 482 16.57 -15.73 -20.78
CA LEU A 482 15.85 -14.81 -19.91
C LEU A 482 14.72 -14.12 -20.71
N ALA A 483 13.66 -13.70 -20.01
CA ALA A 483 12.42 -13.25 -20.62
C ALA A 483 12.57 -12.20 -21.73
N GLY A 484 11.67 -12.25 -22.72
CA GLY A 484 11.30 -11.10 -23.56
C GLY A 484 12.37 -10.54 -24.51
N SER A 485 13.30 -11.36 -25.02
CA SER A 485 14.41 -10.95 -25.89
C SER A 485 15.60 -10.29 -25.19
N LEU A 486 15.69 -10.36 -23.85
CA LEU A 486 16.88 -9.92 -23.13
C LEU A 486 18.07 -10.81 -23.52
N ASN A 487 19.05 -10.25 -24.24
CA ASN A 487 20.16 -10.99 -24.81
C ASN A 487 21.50 -10.25 -24.66
N GLY A 488 22.57 -10.96 -24.97
CA GLY A 488 23.94 -10.45 -24.88
C GLY A 488 24.30 -9.97 -23.48
N ALA A 489 25.10 -8.91 -23.41
CA ALA A 489 25.72 -8.43 -22.17
C ALA A 489 24.74 -8.17 -21.01
N ARG A 490 23.49 -7.76 -21.28
CA ARG A 490 22.50 -7.51 -20.22
C ARG A 490 21.99 -8.80 -19.58
N ALA A 491 21.81 -9.85 -20.38
CA ALA A 491 21.44 -11.16 -19.87
C ALA A 491 22.58 -11.75 -19.04
N ASP A 492 23.82 -11.61 -19.53
CA ASP A 492 25.02 -12.07 -18.83
C ASP A 492 25.20 -11.36 -17.48
N GLU A 493 24.96 -10.04 -17.42
CA GLU A 493 25.01 -9.28 -16.17
C GLU A 493 23.96 -9.76 -15.15
N LEU A 494 22.72 -10.02 -15.59
CA LEU A 494 21.68 -10.59 -14.72
C LEU A 494 22.06 -11.99 -14.22
N VAL A 495 22.54 -12.86 -15.11
CA VAL A 495 23.00 -14.20 -14.75
C VAL A 495 24.15 -14.12 -13.71
N GLY A 496 25.06 -13.16 -13.88
CA GLY A 496 26.10 -12.86 -12.89
C GLY A 496 25.54 -12.44 -11.53
N LEU A 497 24.53 -11.57 -11.50
CA LEU A 497 23.85 -11.18 -10.26
C LEU A 497 23.21 -12.37 -9.53
N LEU A 498 22.64 -13.32 -10.27
CA LEU A 498 22.10 -14.56 -9.71
C LEU A 498 23.20 -15.40 -9.06
N GLY A 499 24.33 -15.58 -9.78
CA GLY A 499 25.50 -16.29 -9.28
C GLY A 499 26.06 -15.68 -8.00
N ASP A 500 26.24 -14.36 -7.98
CA ASP A 500 26.70 -13.62 -6.81
C ASP A 500 25.77 -13.77 -5.60
N GLU A 501 24.46 -13.65 -5.82
CA GLU A 501 23.47 -13.64 -4.75
C GLU A 501 23.29 -15.04 -4.13
N LEU A 502 23.44 -16.08 -4.93
CA LEU A 502 23.39 -17.47 -4.47
C LEU A 502 24.76 -18.06 -4.14
N ASN A 503 25.84 -17.29 -4.35
CA ASN A 503 27.22 -17.72 -4.21
C ASN A 503 27.51 -19.01 -5.00
N VAL A 504 27.37 -18.90 -6.32
CA VAL A 504 27.59 -19.98 -7.29
C VAL A 504 28.59 -19.49 -8.33
N ARG A 505 29.60 -20.31 -8.64
CA ARG A 505 30.66 -19.93 -9.59
C ARG A 505 30.16 -19.82 -11.04
N GLU A 506 29.33 -20.77 -11.46
CA GLU A 506 28.82 -20.85 -12.83
C GLU A 506 27.30 -21.00 -12.81
N VAL A 507 26.62 -20.15 -13.56
CA VAL A 507 25.18 -20.21 -13.78
C VAL A 507 24.91 -20.50 -15.24
N GLU A 508 24.28 -21.63 -15.53
CA GLU A 508 23.98 -22.08 -16.88
C GLU A 508 22.49 -21.93 -17.18
N LEU A 509 22.17 -21.25 -18.28
CA LEU A 509 20.80 -21.17 -18.79
C LEU A 509 20.53 -22.40 -19.66
N ILE A 510 19.47 -23.13 -19.33
CA ILE A 510 19.08 -24.35 -20.06
C ILE A 510 17.62 -24.25 -20.52
N GLY A 511 17.29 -24.91 -21.63
CA GLY A 511 15.94 -24.89 -22.20
C GLY A 511 14.93 -25.73 -21.42
N ASP A 512 15.40 -26.80 -20.77
CA ASP A 512 14.61 -27.65 -19.90
C ASP A 512 15.52 -28.39 -18.90
N GLU A 513 14.93 -28.91 -17.83
CA GLU A 513 15.64 -29.63 -16.76
C GLU A 513 15.77 -31.14 -17.00
N SER A 514 15.35 -31.68 -18.15
CA SER A 514 15.23 -33.13 -18.39
C SER A 514 16.55 -33.88 -18.23
N GLY A 515 17.68 -33.22 -18.49
CA GLY A 515 19.02 -33.79 -18.28
C GLY A 515 19.49 -33.82 -16.82
N LEU A 516 18.80 -33.12 -15.92
CA LEU A 516 19.21 -32.90 -14.52
C LEU A 516 18.26 -33.51 -13.50
N VAL A 517 17.10 -34.01 -13.95
CA VAL A 517 16.10 -34.66 -13.12
C VAL A 517 15.68 -35.98 -13.74
N LYS A 518 15.40 -36.96 -12.89
CA LYS A 518 14.66 -38.15 -13.28
C LYS A 518 13.17 -37.87 -13.15
N ARG A 519 12.47 -37.79 -14.29
CA ARG A 519 11.02 -37.62 -14.32
C ARG A 519 10.34 -38.94 -14.02
N ARG A 520 9.42 -38.93 -13.06
CA ARG A 520 8.59 -40.07 -12.69
C ARG A 520 7.13 -39.68 -12.83
N VAL A 521 6.39 -40.43 -13.63
CA VAL A 521 4.95 -40.20 -13.80
C VAL A 521 4.18 -40.86 -12.68
N LYS A 522 3.27 -40.11 -12.05
CA LYS A 522 2.28 -40.60 -11.11
C LYS A 522 0.88 -40.45 -11.71
N PRO A 523 0.25 -41.53 -12.16
CA PRO A 523 -1.12 -41.50 -12.63
C PRO A 523 -2.11 -41.10 -11.52
N LEU A 524 -3.04 -40.20 -11.82
CA LEU A 524 -4.02 -39.70 -10.85
C LEU A 524 -5.23 -40.64 -10.77
N LEU A 525 -5.15 -41.60 -9.84
CA LEU A 525 -6.20 -42.61 -9.61
C LEU A 525 -7.64 -42.07 -9.55
N PRO A 526 -7.93 -40.92 -8.90
CA PRO A 526 -9.29 -40.37 -8.87
C PRO A 526 -9.83 -39.97 -10.26
N VAL A 527 -8.95 -39.60 -11.19
CA VAL A 527 -9.30 -39.11 -12.53
C VAL A 527 -9.42 -40.27 -13.51
N ILE A 528 -8.41 -41.15 -13.53
CA ILE A 528 -8.33 -42.26 -14.51
C ILE A 528 -9.15 -43.49 -14.11
N GLY A 529 -9.53 -43.60 -12.82
CA GLY A 529 -10.20 -44.75 -12.23
C GLY A 529 -11.48 -45.18 -12.95
N PRO A 530 -12.46 -44.27 -13.17
CA PRO A 530 -13.71 -44.57 -13.86
C PRO A 530 -13.54 -45.05 -15.31
N ARG A 531 -12.47 -44.59 -15.98
CA ARG A 531 -12.20 -44.86 -17.40
C ARG A 531 -11.41 -46.14 -17.62
N LEU A 532 -10.38 -46.38 -16.79
CA LEU A 532 -9.39 -47.44 -17.05
C LEU A 532 -9.70 -48.76 -16.35
N GLY A 533 -10.42 -48.76 -15.23
CA GLY A 533 -10.86 -49.98 -14.53
C GLY A 533 -9.79 -51.07 -14.42
N HIS A 534 -9.94 -52.15 -15.19
CA HIS A 534 -9.04 -53.32 -15.20
C HIS A 534 -7.62 -53.03 -15.73
N GLN A 535 -7.38 -51.91 -16.40
CA GLN A 535 -6.07 -51.52 -16.95
C GLN A 535 -5.20 -50.78 -15.92
N ILE A 536 -5.77 -50.35 -14.79
CA ILE A 536 -5.06 -49.62 -13.73
C ILE A 536 -3.82 -50.36 -13.21
N PRO A 537 -3.85 -51.68 -12.92
CA PRO A 537 -2.66 -52.37 -12.43
C PRO A 537 -1.49 -52.33 -13.42
N ALA A 538 -1.77 -52.44 -14.73
CA ALA A 538 -0.76 -52.39 -15.78
C ALA A 538 -0.18 -50.98 -15.94
N VAL A 539 -1.04 -49.95 -15.96
CA VAL A 539 -0.62 -48.54 -16.01
C VAL A 539 0.23 -48.16 -14.79
N MET A 540 -0.18 -48.59 -13.60
CA MET A 540 0.57 -48.35 -12.35
C MET A 540 1.87 -49.17 -12.25
N ALA A 541 1.97 -50.30 -12.95
CA ALA A 541 3.20 -51.08 -13.05
C ALA A 541 4.19 -50.41 -14.01
N ALA A 542 3.73 -49.99 -15.21
CA ALA A 542 4.53 -49.23 -16.17
C ALA A 542 5.05 -47.91 -15.58
N ALA A 543 4.21 -47.17 -14.84
CA ALA A 543 4.61 -45.96 -14.13
C ALA A 543 5.65 -46.21 -13.02
N ARG A 544 5.65 -47.40 -12.40
CA ARG A 544 6.65 -47.79 -11.39
C ARG A 544 7.95 -48.27 -12.01
N ALA A 545 7.88 -48.93 -13.16
CA ALA A 545 9.03 -49.39 -13.94
C ALA A 545 9.69 -48.26 -14.76
N ASP A 546 9.09 -47.06 -14.78
CA ASP A 546 9.53 -45.90 -15.56
C ASP A 546 9.43 -46.13 -17.08
N GLU A 547 8.53 -47.02 -17.51
CA GLU A 547 8.23 -47.33 -18.90
C GLU A 547 7.21 -46.33 -19.47
N VAL A 548 7.65 -45.07 -19.60
CA VAL A 548 6.80 -43.94 -19.99
C VAL A 548 7.23 -43.41 -21.36
N GLU A 549 6.27 -43.20 -22.25
CA GLU A 549 6.46 -42.37 -23.45
C GLU A 549 5.81 -41.01 -23.23
N TYR A 550 6.59 -39.92 -23.30
CA TYR A 550 6.08 -38.56 -23.17
C TYR A 550 5.53 -38.06 -24.51
N LEU A 551 4.34 -37.46 -24.49
CA LEU A 551 3.67 -36.94 -25.68
C LEU A 551 3.86 -35.42 -25.80
N PRO A 552 3.87 -34.84 -27.03
CA PRO A 552 4.11 -33.41 -27.25
C PRO A 552 3.07 -32.47 -26.63
N ASP A 553 1.87 -32.99 -26.32
CA ASP A 553 0.76 -32.25 -25.72
C ASP A 553 0.78 -32.24 -24.18
N GLY A 554 1.85 -32.74 -23.57
CA GLY A 554 1.98 -32.87 -22.11
C GLY A 554 1.31 -34.13 -21.54
N GLY A 555 0.68 -34.95 -22.39
CA GLY A 555 0.21 -36.28 -22.03
C GLY A 555 1.35 -37.31 -21.98
N VAL A 556 1.01 -38.53 -21.55
CA VAL A 556 1.95 -39.65 -21.48
C VAL A 556 1.30 -40.95 -21.91
N ARG A 557 2.11 -41.89 -22.40
CA ARG A 557 1.69 -43.26 -22.72
C ARG A 557 2.31 -44.23 -21.73
N LEU A 558 1.47 -45.01 -21.07
CA LEU A 558 1.85 -46.03 -20.08
C LEU A 558 1.14 -47.34 -20.40
N ALA A 559 1.89 -48.44 -20.56
CA ALA A 559 1.33 -49.75 -20.92
C ALA A 559 0.36 -49.72 -22.13
N GLY A 560 0.62 -48.87 -23.12
CA GLY A 560 -0.22 -48.71 -24.33
C GLY A 560 -1.45 -47.80 -24.14
N VAL A 561 -1.66 -47.23 -22.95
CA VAL A 561 -2.76 -46.31 -22.63
C VAL A 561 -2.26 -44.87 -22.67
N THR A 562 -2.93 -44.02 -23.44
CA THR A 562 -2.69 -42.56 -23.43
C THR A 562 -3.43 -41.91 -22.27
N LEU A 563 -2.70 -41.11 -21.50
CA LEU A 563 -3.19 -40.26 -20.42
C LEU A 563 -2.93 -38.80 -20.79
N SER A 564 -3.91 -37.93 -20.61
CA SER A 564 -3.76 -36.48 -20.81
C SER A 564 -3.01 -35.81 -19.64
N ALA A 565 -2.57 -34.56 -19.83
CA ALA A 565 -1.79 -33.83 -18.82
C ALA A 565 -2.51 -33.65 -17.48
N ASP A 566 -3.86 -33.63 -17.48
CA ASP A 566 -4.72 -33.56 -16.29
C ASP A 566 -4.97 -34.91 -15.62
N GLU A 567 -4.58 -36.02 -16.26
CA GLU A 567 -4.71 -37.38 -15.75
C GLU A 567 -3.44 -37.88 -15.04
N VAL A 568 -2.34 -37.11 -15.10
CA VAL A 568 -1.04 -37.49 -14.52
C VAL A 568 -0.35 -36.34 -13.80
N GLU A 569 0.46 -36.69 -12.81
CA GLU A 569 1.38 -35.78 -12.14
C GLU A 569 2.81 -36.20 -12.49
N ILE A 570 3.59 -35.33 -13.15
CA ILE A 570 5.01 -35.60 -13.47
C ILE A 570 5.85 -35.11 -12.29
N LEU A 571 6.44 -36.04 -11.55
CA LEU A 571 7.34 -35.75 -10.42
C LEU A 571 8.78 -35.72 -10.91
N ALA A 572 9.46 -34.58 -10.80
CA ALA A 572 10.89 -34.48 -11.03
C ALA A 572 11.66 -34.89 -9.77
N THR A 573 12.41 -35.99 -9.81
CA THR A 573 13.35 -36.37 -8.75
C THR A 573 14.75 -35.87 -9.15
N PRO A 574 15.44 -35.06 -8.33
CA PRO A 574 16.79 -34.61 -8.67
C PRO A 574 17.75 -35.81 -8.81
N LEU A 575 18.74 -35.68 -9.70
CA LEU A 575 19.83 -36.64 -9.79
C LEU A 575 20.68 -36.62 -8.50
N PRO A 576 21.39 -37.73 -8.16
CA PRO A 576 22.33 -37.71 -7.04
C PRO A 576 23.33 -36.55 -7.16
N GLY A 577 23.49 -35.77 -6.10
CA GLY A 577 24.36 -34.59 -6.10
C GLY A 577 23.68 -33.31 -6.57
N THR A 578 22.40 -33.31 -6.98
CA THR A 578 21.66 -32.08 -7.30
C THR A 578 20.42 -31.88 -6.42
N ALA A 579 19.89 -30.66 -6.44
CA ALA A 579 18.58 -30.34 -5.87
C ALA A 579 17.79 -29.45 -6.82
N VAL A 580 16.48 -29.67 -6.97
CA VAL A 580 15.61 -28.99 -7.95
C VAL A 580 14.36 -28.39 -7.31
N ALA A 581 14.01 -27.16 -7.68
CA ALA A 581 12.77 -26.50 -7.30
C ALA A 581 12.16 -25.78 -8.51
N HIS A 582 10.84 -25.69 -8.52
CA HIS A 582 10.06 -25.03 -9.56
C HIS A 582 9.05 -24.06 -8.95
N HIS A 583 8.93 -22.87 -9.52
CA HIS A 583 7.86 -21.93 -9.21
C HIS A 583 7.55 -21.04 -10.42
N GLN A 584 6.27 -20.98 -10.80
CA GLN A 584 5.76 -20.10 -11.87
C GLN A 584 6.59 -20.13 -13.17
N GLY A 585 6.92 -21.33 -13.67
CA GLY A 585 7.66 -21.50 -14.92
C GLY A 585 9.16 -21.24 -14.83
N VAL A 586 9.69 -20.97 -13.62
CA VAL A 586 11.13 -20.91 -13.34
C VAL A 586 11.54 -22.21 -12.66
N VAL A 587 12.53 -22.90 -13.23
CA VAL A 587 13.12 -24.10 -12.62
C VAL A 587 14.58 -23.81 -12.27
N VAL A 588 14.95 -24.04 -11.02
CA VAL A 588 16.32 -23.92 -10.54
C VAL A 588 16.82 -25.29 -10.13
N VAL A 589 18.00 -25.66 -10.62
CA VAL A 589 18.75 -26.84 -10.17
C VAL A 589 20.07 -26.37 -9.60
N ILE A 590 20.46 -26.83 -8.41
CA ILE A 590 21.79 -26.55 -7.84
C ILE A 590 22.62 -27.83 -7.75
N ASP A 591 23.92 -27.71 -8.02
CA ASP A 591 24.89 -28.74 -7.65
C ASP A 591 25.18 -28.65 -6.15
N THR A 592 24.93 -29.75 -5.44
CA THR A 592 25.12 -29.87 -3.99
C THR A 592 26.45 -30.52 -3.63
N THR A 593 27.24 -30.91 -4.62
CA THR A 593 28.56 -31.52 -4.42
C THR A 593 29.56 -30.47 -3.96
N ILE A 594 30.08 -30.62 -2.73
CA ILE A 594 31.11 -29.74 -2.19
C ILE A 594 32.47 -30.39 -2.36
N THR A 595 33.28 -29.86 -3.27
CA THR A 595 34.68 -30.27 -3.43
C THR A 595 35.54 -29.70 -2.31
N ASP A 596 36.73 -30.26 -2.09
CA ASP A 596 37.67 -29.73 -1.08
C ASP A 596 38.03 -28.25 -1.33
N GLU A 597 38.13 -27.83 -2.58
CA GLU A 597 38.38 -26.44 -2.95
C GLU A 597 37.23 -25.52 -2.52
N LEU A 598 35.98 -25.90 -2.84
CA LEU A 598 34.80 -25.13 -2.45
C LEU A 598 34.64 -25.09 -0.93
N LEU A 599 34.94 -26.19 -0.24
CA LEU A 599 34.88 -26.26 1.22
C LEU A 599 35.82 -25.22 1.86
N ILE A 600 37.08 -25.16 1.39
CA ILE A 600 38.08 -24.21 1.88
C ILE A 600 37.65 -22.76 1.59
N GLU A 601 37.15 -22.48 0.39
CA GLU A 601 36.65 -21.15 0.05
C GLU A 601 35.45 -20.76 0.96
N GLY A 602 34.58 -21.72 1.27
CA GLY A 602 33.50 -21.54 2.24
C GLY A 602 34.02 -21.19 3.64
N HIS A 603 35.08 -21.86 4.09
CA HIS A 603 35.76 -21.54 5.35
C HIS A 603 36.38 -20.14 5.35
N ALA A 604 37.01 -19.72 4.24
CA ALA A 604 37.57 -18.39 4.09
C ALA A 604 36.47 -17.30 4.22
N ARG A 605 35.30 -17.52 3.62
CA ARG A 605 34.15 -16.59 3.73
C ARG A 605 33.54 -16.59 5.13
N GLU A 606 33.52 -17.73 5.83
CA GLU A 606 33.08 -17.81 7.24
C GLU A 606 34.05 -17.05 8.15
N LEU A 607 35.36 -17.15 7.90
CA LEU A 607 36.40 -16.41 8.60
C LEU A 607 36.26 -14.89 8.40
N GLN A 608 36.08 -14.46 7.15
CA GLN A 608 35.82 -13.06 6.81
C GLN A 608 34.58 -12.52 7.56
N ARG A 609 33.49 -13.30 7.58
CA ARG A 609 32.28 -12.92 8.32
C ARG A 609 32.58 -12.76 9.81
N ALA A 610 33.30 -13.70 10.41
CA ALA A 610 33.65 -13.64 11.83
C ALA A 610 34.47 -12.39 12.16
N LEU A 611 35.39 -11.98 11.28
CA LEU A 611 36.13 -10.72 11.44
C LEU A 611 35.23 -9.49 11.33
N GLN A 612 34.29 -9.46 10.36
CA GLN A 612 33.35 -8.34 10.22
C GLN A 612 32.33 -8.26 11.35
N ASP A 613 31.86 -9.40 11.85
CA ASP A 613 30.99 -9.48 13.03
C ASP A 613 31.76 -8.95 14.26
N LEU A 614 32.98 -9.43 14.49
CA LEU A 614 33.84 -8.95 15.57
C LEU A 614 34.12 -7.45 15.46
N ARG A 615 34.29 -6.93 14.24
CA ARG A 615 34.53 -5.51 13.98
C ARG A 615 33.34 -4.66 14.43
N ARG A 616 32.13 -5.09 14.05
CA ARG A 616 30.88 -4.44 14.45
C ARG A 616 30.71 -4.48 15.97
N ASP A 617 30.97 -5.64 16.58
CA ASP A 617 30.84 -5.82 18.03
C ASP A 617 31.88 -4.99 18.81
N ALA A 618 33.05 -4.75 18.21
CA ALA A 618 34.08 -3.84 18.72
C ALA A 618 33.76 -2.34 18.46
N GLY A 619 32.65 -2.02 17.82
CA GLY A 619 32.24 -0.64 17.52
C GLY A 619 33.09 0.07 16.46
N LEU A 620 33.84 -0.67 15.64
CA LEU A 620 34.67 -0.10 14.58
C LEU A 620 33.84 0.14 13.31
N ALA A 621 34.00 1.32 12.70
CA ALA A 621 33.33 1.67 11.45
C ALA A 621 33.97 0.89 10.29
N ILE A 622 33.23 0.56 9.23
CA ILE A 622 33.75 -0.20 8.06
C ILE A 622 34.98 0.47 7.40
N ALA A 623 35.09 1.80 7.49
CA ALA A 623 36.18 2.57 6.91
C ALA A 623 37.50 2.51 7.72
N ASP A 624 37.46 2.09 8.99
CA ASP A 624 38.65 2.02 9.83
C ASP A 624 39.67 1.01 9.26
N ARG A 625 40.96 1.31 9.35
CA ARG A 625 41.99 0.32 9.01
C ARG A 625 42.24 -0.56 10.22
N ILE A 626 42.34 -1.88 10.03
CA ILE A 626 42.54 -2.84 11.12
C ILE A 626 43.78 -3.71 10.89
N GLU A 627 44.29 -4.32 11.95
CA GLU A 627 45.09 -5.55 11.87
C GLU A 627 44.23 -6.71 12.35
N ALA A 628 44.37 -7.86 11.70
CA ALA A 628 43.61 -9.06 12.02
C ALA A 628 44.52 -10.25 12.33
N TRP A 629 44.06 -11.17 13.17
CA TRP A 629 44.75 -12.42 13.52
C TRP A 629 43.82 -13.61 13.37
N VAL A 630 44.41 -14.75 12.99
CA VAL A 630 43.73 -16.04 12.93
C VAL A 630 44.59 -17.08 13.64
N GLU A 631 44.05 -17.64 14.71
CA GLU A 631 44.63 -18.72 15.47
C GLU A 631 43.78 -19.98 15.26
N ALA A 632 44.38 -21.00 14.63
CA ALA A 632 43.76 -22.28 14.33
C ALA A 632 44.84 -23.37 14.24
N ASP A 633 44.41 -24.63 14.13
CA ASP A 633 45.31 -25.75 13.83
C ASP A 633 46.10 -25.50 12.53
N GLU A 634 47.36 -25.95 12.50
CA GLU A 634 48.28 -25.76 11.36
C GLU A 634 47.70 -26.28 10.03
N ALA A 635 46.95 -27.38 10.09
CA ALA A 635 46.26 -27.94 8.92
C ALA A 635 45.16 -27.00 8.37
N ILE A 636 44.44 -26.27 9.22
CA ILE A 636 43.42 -25.30 8.80
C ILE A 636 44.11 -24.04 8.23
N LEU A 637 45.15 -23.55 8.91
CA LEU A 637 45.90 -22.37 8.48
C LEU A 637 46.53 -22.57 7.11
N ALA A 638 47.15 -23.72 6.87
CA ALA A 638 47.75 -24.05 5.56
C ALA A 638 46.72 -24.05 4.42
N ARG A 639 45.48 -24.49 4.67
CA ARG A 639 44.40 -24.45 3.67
C ARG A 639 43.86 -23.04 3.45
N LEU A 640 43.83 -22.19 4.49
CA LEU A 640 43.32 -20.82 4.41
C LEU A 640 44.34 -19.80 3.89
N ASP A 641 45.63 -20.11 3.94
CA ASP A 641 46.74 -19.23 3.53
C ASP A 641 46.51 -18.51 2.18
N PRO A 642 46.06 -19.20 1.11
CA PRO A 642 45.82 -18.56 -0.20
C PRO A 642 44.73 -17.48 -0.17
N TYR A 643 43.84 -17.49 0.84
CA TYR A 643 42.71 -16.57 0.95
C TYR A 643 42.98 -15.40 1.91
N LEU A 644 44.04 -15.45 2.72
CA LEU A 644 44.30 -14.43 3.76
C LEU A 644 44.46 -13.02 3.18
N ALA A 645 45.08 -12.89 2.00
CA ALA A 645 45.23 -11.60 1.32
C ALA A 645 43.88 -11.02 0.87
N SER A 646 43.01 -11.87 0.30
CA SER A 646 41.65 -11.46 -0.10
C SER A 646 40.82 -11.06 1.13
N ILE A 647 40.88 -11.86 2.21
CA ILE A 647 40.22 -11.54 3.47
C ILE A 647 40.71 -10.21 4.03
N ALA A 648 42.02 -9.93 3.97
CA ALA A 648 42.57 -8.66 4.42
C ALA A 648 41.95 -7.49 3.65
N GLN A 649 41.89 -7.59 2.32
CA GLN A 649 41.28 -6.58 1.47
C GLN A 649 39.79 -6.38 1.78
N GLU A 650 39.01 -7.46 1.86
CA GLU A 650 37.57 -7.41 2.12
C GLU A 650 37.22 -6.97 3.55
N THR A 651 38.16 -7.05 4.49
CA THR A 651 38.00 -6.59 5.87
C THR A 651 38.66 -5.23 6.13
N ASN A 652 39.21 -4.57 5.11
CA ASN A 652 40.04 -3.37 5.26
C ASN A 652 41.15 -3.55 6.32
N ALA A 653 41.69 -4.77 6.41
CA ALA A 653 42.84 -5.08 7.24
C ALA A 653 44.14 -4.78 6.49
N ALA A 654 45.10 -4.19 7.19
CA ALA A 654 46.46 -4.02 6.67
C ALA A 654 47.12 -5.38 6.40
N LEU A 655 46.91 -6.34 7.32
CA LEU A 655 47.36 -7.71 7.19
C LEU A 655 46.49 -8.65 8.06
N VAL A 656 46.40 -9.91 7.66
CA VAL A 656 45.85 -11.01 8.47
C VAL A 656 47.00 -11.90 8.91
N HIS A 657 47.38 -11.80 10.18
CA HIS A 657 48.46 -12.57 10.78
C HIS A 657 47.99 -13.99 11.17
N GLN A 658 48.86 -14.97 11.00
CA GLN A 658 48.65 -16.31 11.56
C GLN A 658 49.23 -16.38 12.97
N GLY A 659 48.44 -16.86 13.93
CA GLY A 659 48.83 -16.98 15.34
C GLY A 659 47.96 -16.15 16.29
N PRO A 660 48.29 -16.18 17.59
CA PRO A 660 47.46 -15.57 18.63
C PRO A 660 47.46 -14.04 18.52
N ALA A 661 46.27 -13.45 18.70
CA ALA A 661 46.11 -12.01 18.73
C ALA A 661 46.82 -11.38 19.96
N PRO A 662 47.41 -10.18 19.85
CA PRO A 662 48.09 -9.52 20.95
C PRO A 662 47.13 -9.16 22.09
N ALA A 663 47.69 -8.90 23.29
CA ALA A 663 46.91 -8.42 24.42
C ALA A 663 46.23 -7.09 24.08
N GLY A 664 44.93 -6.97 24.35
CA GLY A 664 44.13 -5.78 24.04
C GLY A 664 43.41 -5.80 22.69
N ALA A 665 43.68 -6.78 21.81
CA ALA A 665 42.86 -6.98 20.62
C ALA A 665 41.48 -7.55 20.98
N ALA A 666 40.44 -7.13 20.25
CA ALA A 666 39.13 -7.78 20.31
C ALA A 666 39.27 -9.22 19.80
N ARG A 667 38.57 -10.17 20.41
CA ARG A 667 38.65 -11.60 20.04
C ARG A 667 37.27 -12.19 19.83
N GLY A 668 37.15 -13.04 18.81
CA GLY A 668 35.98 -13.82 18.50
C GLY A 668 36.36 -15.28 18.31
N ARG A 669 35.38 -16.18 18.46
CA ARG A 669 35.56 -17.62 18.23
C ARG A 669 34.55 -18.09 17.19
N LEU A 670 35.03 -18.91 16.27
CA LEU A 670 34.20 -19.68 15.35
C LEU A 670 34.66 -21.15 15.35
N GLU A 671 33.96 -21.98 14.59
CA GLU A 671 34.27 -23.38 14.40
C GLU A 671 34.35 -23.68 12.91
N LEU A 672 35.45 -24.28 12.47
CA LEU A 672 35.67 -24.75 11.10
C LEU A 672 36.03 -26.24 11.18
N GLU A 673 35.37 -27.08 10.39
CA GLU A 673 35.60 -28.55 10.38
C GLU A 673 35.52 -29.23 11.76
N GLY A 674 34.64 -28.75 12.65
CA GLY A 674 34.53 -29.29 14.01
C GLY A 674 35.64 -28.82 14.97
N ARG A 675 36.49 -27.89 14.54
CA ARG A 675 37.66 -27.41 15.29
C ARG A 675 37.54 -25.91 15.58
N PRO A 676 37.97 -25.46 16.77
CA PRO A 676 37.88 -24.04 17.12
C PRO A 676 38.89 -23.21 16.33
N VAL A 677 38.43 -22.06 15.85
CA VAL A 677 39.27 -21.00 15.28
C VAL A 677 39.01 -19.73 16.07
N ILE A 678 40.08 -19.04 16.44
CA ILE A 678 40.01 -17.76 17.15
C ILE A 678 40.42 -16.66 16.16
N VAL A 679 39.57 -15.66 16.02
CA VAL A 679 39.86 -14.44 15.28
C VAL A 679 40.16 -13.30 16.23
N GLY A 680 41.13 -12.46 15.88
CA GLY A 680 41.41 -11.23 16.60
C GLY A 680 41.45 -10.03 15.68
N LEU A 681 41.13 -8.85 16.21
CA LEU A 681 41.37 -7.60 15.50
C LEU A 681 41.69 -6.44 16.43
N ARG A 682 42.42 -5.46 15.91
CA ARG A 682 42.63 -4.14 16.53
C ARG A 682 42.60 -3.05 15.46
N ARG A 683 42.23 -1.83 15.83
CA ARG A 683 42.33 -0.67 14.94
C ARG A 683 43.82 -0.33 14.72
N CYS A 684 44.19 -0.03 13.48
CA CYS A 684 45.45 0.64 13.20
C CYS A 684 45.26 2.12 13.51
N ASP A 685 46.05 2.69 14.42
CA ASP A 685 46.09 4.14 14.56
C ASP A 685 46.80 4.75 13.32
N PRO A 686 46.34 5.91 12.82
CA PRO A 686 46.99 6.54 11.69
C PRO A 686 48.35 7.05 12.17
N LEU A 687 49.42 6.40 11.68
CA LEU A 687 50.86 6.59 11.92
C LEU A 687 51.48 5.40 12.68
N ASP A 688 51.81 4.34 11.92
CA ASP A 688 53.11 3.65 11.97
C ASP A 688 53.46 3.15 10.56
#